data_AF-A0A0J9RSX6-F1
#
_entry.id   AF-A0A0J9RSX6-F1
#
_cell.length_a   1.000
_cell.length_b   1.000
_cell.length_c   1.000
_cell.angle_alpha   90.00
_cell.angle_beta   90.00
_cell.angle_gamma   90.00
#
_symmetry.space_group_name_H-M   'P 1'
#
loop_
_entity.id
_entity.type
_entity.pdbx_description
1 polymer ?
#
loop_
_entity_poly.entity_id
_entity_poly.type
_entity_poly.pdbx_seq_one_letter_code
_entity_poly.pdbx_strand_id
1 'polypeptide(L)'
;MGNTRRRRLDQKLPFHQRLLGGFQNSFGSPLANEARLSSKKDNGMSDLEAFINVLKCGFGTGCLAMPYAFLNSGWLVGLICTFSLGFFVLYAMHILLHHINNLGVQHNMPMISYRKAVELSIRKGPSMFHYLSKPFGYLVDVLLCVYHFGVDCVYVVFIAKSLKHLGDMYLWVWDERLYMALIASPLILTFLIRDLKSLVPFAIISNFLLITGYFIILNYLFRDLPEFEHLHAIQPLRNFPIFFGTVLFSIESVGVILSLGRSMRNPKNLMGTGGVLNQGMIVVISFYAIFGFFGYWRYGENTSNSILQNMPQNDFFPKFATGMFALAIFFSYALQGYVTVDIIWRNYLEPELEDRYLQTVEFLLRIALVIASVLVAIQYPDFSLLLSFVGSFCLAQLGLILPGIVDICLRYEEDYGPGRIFLIRSMLFICMGFAGGVAGTVVTLQTLYARYPVVRRYSNMGDKGGFDPYENRNVAHPISDIGAFFSLLKCVVGTGVMAIPLSFNYAGIVTGIILLVSVCFMLIHGMQMLIICMIECSRRMQIGYATYPVAMVYSFDQGPRFFKYISKAGTYIVDGVLAFSQFGVCVVYNVFVAATLKQLIDVNWGVADLRIYIALIALCLIPPFQIRKLKYLVPFNILASILIYTGFSLMMYYLFVGLPPITERNIFFGRIDKIPLFFGIALFSITSVGVMLAIEAEMAKPRHYLGWFGVLDRAILLVIISYVTFGLMGYWRYGDDTAGSIALNIPTDEVLSQVAKGFIASAIFLTYPLAGFVIIDIIMNHFWNKNGDLPNAALKESILRVCIVVLICITAIIAPNLGPLLSLVGALTISLLNLVFPALIEICLYYPPEYNYGKLRWVLVKDIFYVVIGILILVQGTVFSIKDMISEWGGDDTTTEGPETTAEATTANMSALTTALTAAPPDAPGFRFL
;
A
#
# COMPACT_ATOMS: atom_id res chain seq x y z
N MET A 1 2.79 42.21 -6.15
CA MET A 1 3.86 42.94 -5.42
C MET A 1 3.64 43.03 -3.89
N GLY A 2 2.43 42.86 -3.35
CA GLY A 2 2.18 42.95 -1.89
C GLY A 2 2.74 41.78 -1.05
N ASN A 3 2.67 40.54 -1.53
CA ASN A 3 3.11 39.35 -0.76
C ASN A 3 4.63 39.26 -0.57
N THR A 4 5.42 39.75 -1.53
CA THR A 4 6.88 39.70 -1.50
C THR A 4 7.49 40.70 -0.50
N ARG A 5 6.74 41.74 -0.12
CA ARG A 5 7.18 42.76 0.86
C ARG A 5 6.92 42.33 2.31
N ARG A 6 5.89 41.50 2.56
CA ARG A 6 5.58 40.94 3.90
C ARG A 6 6.63 39.93 4.39
N ARG A 7 7.05 38.99 3.52
CA ARG A 7 8.09 38.00 3.87
C ARG A 7 9.43 38.61 4.27
N ARG A 8 9.79 39.79 3.78
CA ARG A 8 11.03 40.48 4.17
C ARG A 8 10.98 41.15 5.55
N LEU A 9 9.78 41.44 6.07
CA LEU A 9 9.61 41.99 7.41
C LEU A 9 9.68 40.90 8.48
N ASP A 10 9.18 39.70 8.18
CA ASP A 10 9.17 38.57 9.13
C ASP A 10 10.58 37.97 9.37
N GLN A 11 11.51 38.15 8.41
CA GLN A 11 12.91 37.72 8.55
C GLN A 11 13.71 38.50 9.60
N LYS A 12 13.21 39.62 10.13
CA LYS A 12 13.90 40.45 11.12
C LYS A 12 13.55 40.13 12.58
N LEU A 13 12.65 39.18 12.85
CA LEU A 13 12.23 38.85 14.22
C LEU A 13 13.10 37.75 14.87
N PRO A 14 13.32 37.78 16.20
CA PRO A 14 14.09 36.77 16.95
C PRO A 14 13.49 35.36 16.87
N PHE A 15 14.32 34.32 16.93
CA PHE A 15 13.97 32.90 16.72
C PHE A 15 12.77 32.40 17.56
N HIS A 16 12.69 32.81 18.84
CA HIS A 16 11.57 32.48 19.72
C HIS A 16 10.22 33.04 19.23
N GLN A 17 10.20 34.24 18.62
CA GLN A 17 8.99 34.81 18.02
C GLN A 17 8.66 34.19 16.66
N ARG A 18 9.61 33.55 15.96
CA ARG A 18 9.31 32.74 14.76
C ARG A 18 8.67 31.41 15.11
N LEU A 19 9.03 30.81 16.23
CA LEU A 19 8.39 29.60 16.77
C LEU A 19 6.94 29.85 17.20
N LEU A 20 6.67 31.01 17.82
CA LEU A 20 5.31 31.43 18.15
C LEU A 20 4.54 31.96 16.92
N GLY A 21 5.22 32.59 15.96
CA GLY A 21 4.63 33.05 14.69
C GLY A 21 4.32 31.92 13.70
N GLY A 22 5.08 30.82 13.73
CA GLY A 22 4.78 29.59 12.99
C GLY A 22 3.50 28.91 13.48
N PHE A 23 3.18 29.06 14.76
CA PHE A 23 1.88 28.69 15.32
C PHE A 23 0.73 29.58 14.84
N GLN A 24 1.02 30.80 14.40
CA GLN A 24 0.03 31.76 13.91
C GLN A 24 -0.14 31.75 12.38
N ASN A 25 0.80 31.19 11.61
CA ASN A 25 0.76 31.13 10.15
C ASN A 25 0.11 29.84 9.59
N SER A 26 -0.04 28.80 10.41
CA SER A 26 -0.96 27.67 10.11
C SER A 26 -2.44 28.07 10.23
N PHE A 27 -2.69 29.25 10.80
CA PHE A 27 -4.00 29.87 10.85
C PHE A 27 -3.93 31.10 9.93
N GLY A 28 -4.84 31.26 8.98
CA GLY A 28 -5.00 32.59 8.39
C GLY A 28 -5.18 33.58 9.54
N SER A 29 -4.31 34.58 9.68
CA SER A 29 -4.33 35.48 10.85
C SER A 29 -5.77 35.92 11.13
N PRO A 30 -6.24 35.92 12.39
CA PRO A 30 -7.61 36.30 12.73
C PRO A 30 -7.99 37.64 12.09
N LEU A 31 -7.06 38.60 12.08
CA LEU A 31 -7.19 39.90 11.41
C LEU A 31 -7.30 39.83 9.87
N ALA A 32 -6.65 38.90 9.18
CA ALA A 32 -6.79 38.73 7.72
C ALA A 32 -8.07 37.97 7.33
N ASN A 33 -8.54 37.07 8.19
CA ASN A 33 -9.84 36.41 8.02
C ASN A 33 -10.98 37.35 8.41
N GLU A 34 -10.85 38.15 9.47
CA GLU A 34 -11.76 39.24 9.84
C GLU A 34 -11.79 40.35 8.78
N ALA A 35 -10.64 40.76 8.22
CA ALA A 35 -10.61 41.73 7.12
C ALA A 35 -11.24 41.17 5.83
N ARG A 36 -11.07 39.87 5.54
CA ARG A 36 -11.79 39.19 4.44
C ARG A 36 -13.29 39.05 4.70
N LEU A 37 -13.73 38.89 5.96
CA LEU A 37 -15.13 38.78 6.39
C LEU A 37 -15.84 40.14 6.46
N SER A 38 -15.14 41.17 6.94
CA SER A 38 -15.59 42.57 6.91
C SER A 38 -15.85 43.02 5.47
N SER A 39 -15.00 42.61 4.52
CA SER A 39 -15.21 42.87 3.10
C SER A 39 -16.28 41.97 2.43
N LYS A 40 -16.73 40.87 3.08
CA LYS A 40 -17.69 39.90 2.48
C LYS A 40 -19.14 40.08 2.94
N LYS A 41 -19.41 40.94 3.93
CA LYS A 41 -20.77 41.13 4.46
C LYS A 41 -21.76 41.66 3.41
N ASP A 42 -21.28 42.40 2.42
CA ASP A 42 -22.13 42.96 1.34
C ASP A 42 -22.42 41.98 0.18
N ASN A 43 -21.72 40.83 0.12
CA ASN A 43 -21.79 39.86 -1.00
C ASN A 43 -21.97 38.39 -0.53
N GLY A 44 -22.63 38.17 0.61
CA GLY A 44 -22.99 36.83 1.07
C GLY A 44 -24.11 36.19 0.24
N MET A 45 -24.20 34.86 0.24
CA MET A 45 -25.22 34.07 -0.45
C MET A 45 -26.60 34.23 0.20
N SER A 46 -27.65 34.41 -0.60
CA SER A 46 -29.03 34.48 -0.09
C SER A 46 -29.56 33.11 0.37
N ASP A 47 -30.63 33.08 1.17
CA ASP A 47 -31.22 31.82 1.66
C ASP A 47 -31.77 30.96 0.51
N LEU A 48 -32.32 31.60 -0.53
CA LEU A 48 -32.77 30.93 -1.75
C LEU A 48 -31.59 30.37 -2.55
N GLU A 49 -30.51 31.13 -2.72
CA GLU A 49 -29.28 30.62 -3.35
C GLU A 49 -28.70 29.45 -2.55
N ALA A 50 -28.76 29.53 -1.22
CA ALA A 50 -28.31 28.45 -0.35
C ALA A 50 -29.19 27.20 -0.52
N PHE A 51 -30.51 27.36 -0.57
CA PHE A 51 -31.45 26.27 -0.83
C PHE A 51 -31.16 25.58 -2.18
N ILE A 52 -30.98 26.36 -3.24
CA ILE A 52 -30.61 25.84 -4.57
C ILE A 52 -29.28 25.10 -4.51
N ASN A 53 -28.31 25.59 -3.74
CA ASN A 53 -27.04 24.90 -3.55
C ASN A 53 -27.17 23.62 -2.72
N VAL A 54 -28.04 23.54 -1.70
CA VAL A 54 -28.35 22.28 -1.00
C VAL A 54 -28.95 21.27 -1.98
N LEU A 55 -29.96 21.67 -2.76
CA LEU A 55 -30.56 20.80 -3.77
C LEU A 55 -29.53 20.33 -4.79
N LYS A 56 -28.67 21.23 -5.27
CA LYS A 56 -27.59 20.89 -6.20
C LYS A 56 -26.64 19.86 -5.63
N CYS A 57 -26.24 19.99 -4.36
CA CYS A 57 -25.36 19.03 -3.71
C CYS A 57 -26.07 17.69 -3.48
N GLY A 58 -27.35 17.75 -3.12
CA GLY A 58 -28.17 16.57 -2.91
C GLY A 58 -28.64 15.87 -4.18
N PHE A 59 -28.61 16.51 -5.35
CA PHE A 59 -28.97 15.90 -6.65
C PHE A 59 -27.72 15.48 -7.44
N GLY A 60 -27.08 14.40 -6.98
CA GLY A 60 -25.94 13.79 -7.65
C GLY A 60 -26.28 12.53 -8.45
N THR A 61 -25.23 11.91 -9.02
CA THR A 61 -25.29 10.63 -9.74
C THR A 61 -25.83 9.47 -8.91
N GLY A 62 -25.84 9.59 -7.57
CA GLY A 62 -26.45 8.63 -6.66
C GLY A 62 -27.90 8.31 -6.98
N CYS A 63 -28.65 9.29 -7.51
CA CYS A 63 -30.02 9.09 -7.99
C CYS A 63 -30.13 7.93 -8.99
N LEU A 64 -29.18 7.82 -9.91
CA LEU A 64 -29.22 6.89 -11.02
C LEU A 64 -29.03 5.43 -10.57
N ALA A 65 -28.48 5.22 -9.36
CA ALA A 65 -28.32 3.92 -8.72
C ALA A 65 -29.46 3.59 -7.74
N MET A 66 -30.32 4.54 -7.37
CA MET A 66 -31.40 4.30 -6.39
C MET A 66 -32.36 3.17 -6.79
N PRO A 67 -32.78 3.01 -8.07
CA PRO A 67 -33.59 1.86 -8.46
C PRO A 67 -32.89 0.52 -8.20
N TYR A 68 -31.59 0.45 -8.47
CA TYR A 68 -30.78 -0.73 -8.18
C TYR A 68 -30.62 -0.96 -6.67
N ALA A 69 -30.57 0.10 -5.86
CA ALA A 69 -30.60 -0.04 -4.41
C ALA A 69 -31.92 -0.70 -3.95
N PHE A 70 -33.06 -0.26 -4.51
CA PHE A 70 -34.37 -0.83 -4.20
C PHE A 70 -34.52 -2.28 -4.66
N LEU A 71 -33.87 -2.67 -5.77
CA LEU A 71 -33.72 -4.08 -6.15
C LEU A 71 -33.01 -4.92 -5.07
N ASN A 72 -32.09 -4.34 -4.30
CA ASN A 72 -31.35 -5.04 -3.25
C ASN A 72 -32.07 -5.08 -1.88
N SER A 73 -33.03 -4.18 -1.64
CA SER A 73 -33.80 -4.13 -0.38
C SER A 73 -35.24 -4.63 -0.49
N GLY A 74 -35.82 -4.56 -1.69
CA GLY A 74 -37.27 -4.61 -1.90
C GLY A 74 -37.88 -3.22 -1.82
N TRP A 75 -39.08 -3.04 -2.39
CA TRP A 75 -39.70 -1.72 -2.53
C TRP A 75 -40.18 -1.14 -1.19
N LEU A 76 -40.75 -1.98 -0.31
CA LEU A 76 -41.32 -1.53 0.97
C LEU A 76 -40.23 -1.19 1.97
N VAL A 77 -39.27 -2.11 2.15
CA VAL A 77 -38.10 -1.89 3.00
C VAL A 77 -37.26 -0.74 2.45
N GLY A 78 -37.09 -0.66 1.13
CA GLY A 78 -36.40 0.43 0.47
C GLY A 78 -37.00 1.80 0.79
N LEU A 79 -38.32 1.96 0.67
CA LEU A 79 -39.02 3.21 1.01
C LEU A 79 -38.84 3.58 2.50
N ILE A 80 -39.18 2.66 3.41
CA ILE A 80 -39.12 2.92 4.86
C ILE A 80 -37.69 3.25 5.28
N CYS A 81 -36.71 2.46 4.83
CA CYS A 81 -35.31 2.67 5.20
C CYS A 81 -34.71 3.91 4.55
N THR A 82 -35.11 4.31 3.33
CA THR A 82 -34.63 5.56 2.70
C THR A 82 -35.05 6.79 3.51
N PHE A 83 -36.32 6.86 3.93
CA PHE A 83 -36.79 7.96 4.79
C PHE A 83 -36.15 7.91 6.18
N SER A 84 -36.04 6.71 6.77
CA SER A 84 -35.45 6.54 8.10
C SER A 84 -33.96 6.91 8.11
N LEU A 85 -33.18 6.42 7.14
CA LEU A 85 -31.75 6.76 6.99
C LEU A 85 -31.58 8.25 6.70
N GLY A 86 -32.38 8.82 5.81
CA GLY A 86 -32.34 10.25 5.51
C GLY A 86 -32.62 11.11 6.74
N PHE A 87 -33.60 10.73 7.57
CA PHE A 87 -33.87 11.40 8.84
C PHE A 87 -32.68 11.31 9.81
N PHE A 88 -32.10 10.12 9.98
CA PHE A 88 -30.95 9.92 10.86
C PHE A 88 -29.72 10.73 10.42
N VAL A 89 -29.39 10.72 9.13
CA VAL A 89 -28.27 11.49 8.56
C VAL A 89 -28.51 12.97 8.72
N LEU A 90 -29.70 13.47 8.37
CA LEU A 90 -30.06 14.89 8.54
C LEU A 90 -29.93 15.33 9.99
N TYR A 91 -30.41 14.50 10.92
CA TYR A 91 -30.35 14.79 12.34
C TYR A 91 -28.91 14.77 12.89
N ALA A 92 -28.09 13.81 12.46
CA ALA A 92 -26.67 13.76 12.79
C ALA A 92 -25.91 14.99 12.26
N MET A 93 -26.22 15.46 11.05
CA MET A 93 -25.67 16.70 10.50
C MET A 93 -26.04 17.93 11.32
N HIS A 94 -27.28 18.05 11.79
CA HIS A 94 -27.69 19.15 12.68
C HIS A 94 -26.88 19.18 13.96
N ILE A 95 -26.69 18.02 14.59
CA ILE A 95 -25.87 17.89 15.80
C ILE A 95 -24.43 18.32 15.51
N LEU A 96 -23.84 17.82 14.43
CA LEU A 96 -22.48 18.17 14.05
C LEU A 96 -22.31 19.68 13.82
N LEU A 97 -23.19 20.28 13.02
CA LEU A 97 -23.15 21.70 12.69
C LEU A 97 -23.37 22.58 13.92
N HIS A 98 -24.30 22.21 14.80
CA HIS A 98 -24.55 22.90 16.06
C HIS A 98 -23.28 22.95 16.93
N HIS A 99 -22.62 21.80 17.08
CA HIS A 99 -21.39 21.67 17.86
C HIS A 99 -20.21 22.42 17.26
N ILE A 100 -20.05 22.38 15.93
CA ILE A 100 -19.03 23.16 15.22
C ILE A 100 -19.21 24.65 15.49
N ASN A 101 -20.45 25.15 15.43
CA ASN A 101 -20.74 26.55 15.71
C ASN A 101 -20.48 26.92 17.18
N ASN A 102 -20.89 26.08 18.13
CA ASN A 102 -20.65 26.31 19.56
C ASN A 102 -19.14 26.35 19.87
N LEU A 103 -18.38 25.40 19.34
CA LEU A 103 -16.91 25.40 19.46
C LEU A 103 -16.28 26.65 18.84
N GLY A 104 -16.83 27.14 17.72
CA GLY A 104 -16.37 28.37 17.06
C GLY A 104 -16.49 29.58 17.98
N VAL A 105 -17.63 29.72 18.65
CA VAL A 105 -17.87 30.77 19.65
C VAL A 105 -16.94 30.61 20.85
N GLN A 106 -16.81 29.41 21.41
CA GLN A 106 -16.00 29.16 22.61
C GLN A 106 -14.52 29.44 22.42
N HIS A 107 -13.97 29.16 21.24
CA HIS A 107 -12.55 29.34 20.94
C HIS A 107 -12.24 30.65 20.20
N ASN A 108 -13.21 31.58 20.08
CA ASN A 108 -13.09 32.82 19.29
C ASN A 108 -12.56 32.56 17.87
N MET A 109 -12.91 31.42 17.30
CA MET A 109 -12.57 31.07 15.93
C MET A 109 -13.81 31.29 15.07
N PRO A 110 -13.78 32.26 14.13
CA PRO A 110 -14.93 32.51 13.26
C PRO A 110 -15.26 31.30 12.36
N MET A 111 -14.38 30.30 12.30
CA MET A 111 -14.48 29.16 11.40
C MET A 111 -13.70 27.95 11.92
N ILE A 112 -14.38 26.83 12.16
CA ILE A 112 -13.76 25.56 12.56
C ILE A 112 -13.96 24.54 11.44
N SER A 113 -12.88 23.91 10.96
CA SER A 113 -12.94 22.82 9.98
C SER A 113 -13.44 21.53 10.66
N TYR A 114 -13.98 20.58 9.88
CA TYR A 114 -14.49 19.34 10.45
C TYR A 114 -13.40 18.57 11.23
N ARG A 115 -12.20 18.46 10.65
CA ARG A 115 -11.01 17.93 11.35
C ARG A 115 -10.80 18.60 12.70
N LYS A 116 -10.79 19.95 12.74
CA LYS A 116 -10.52 20.68 13.98
C LYS A 116 -11.63 20.53 15.00
N ALA A 117 -12.89 20.44 14.54
CA ALA A 117 -14.02 20.17 15.41
C ALA A 117 -13.82 18.84 16.14
N VAL A 118 -13.49 17.76 15.41
CA VAL A 118 -13.23 16.45 16.01
C VAL A 118 -12.04 16.48 16.97
N GLU A 119 -10.93 17.13 16.61
CA GLU A 119 -9.77 17.29 17.50
C GLU A 119 -10.14 17.98 18.82
N LEU A 120 -10.90 19.07 18.75
CA LEU A 120 -11.30 19.85 19.93
C LEU A 120 -12.35 19.12 20.77
N SER A 121 -13.32 18.46 20.12
CA SER A 121 -14.33 17.66 20.81
C SER A 121 -13.68 16.54 21.62
N ILE A 122 -12.78 15.76 21.03
CA ILE A 122 -12.13 14.65 21.74
C ILE A 122 -11.24 15.16 22.89
N ARG A 123 -10.63 16.34 22.77
CA ARG A 123 -9.89 16.98 23.87
C ARG A 123 -10.76 17.43 25.04
N LYS A 124 -12.04 17.73 24.80
CA LYS A 124 -13.02 18.01 25.87
C LYS A 124 -13.67 16.75 26.42
N GLY A 125 -13.53 15.63 25.73
CA GLY A 125 -14.04 14.33 26.15
C GLY A 125 -13.25 13.70 27.30
N PRO A 126 -13.47 12.39 27.55
CA PRO A 126 -12.78 11.66 28.61
C PRO A 126 -11.27 11.75 28.49
N SER A 127 -10.56 11.91 29.61
CA SER A 127 -9.09 12.04 29.66
C SER A 127 -8.36 10.88 28.97
N MET A 128 -8.94 9.69 29.02
CA MET A 128 -8.44 8.49 28.33
C MET A 128 -8.37 8.62 26.81
N PHE A 129 -9.11 9.52 26.17
CA PHE A 129 -9.14 9.67 24.71
C PHE A 129 -8.40 10.91 24.20
N HIS A 130 -7.83 11.74 25.08
CA HIS A 130 -7.17 12.99 24.69
C HIS A 130 -5.99 12.78 23.72
N TYR A 131 -5.23 11.69 23.90
CA TYR A 131 -4.12 11.34 22.99
C TYR A 131 -4.60 11.02 21.57
N LEU A 132 -5.87 10.61 21.43
CA LEU A 132 -6.49 10.19 20.18
C LEU A 132 -7.08 11.36 19.38
N SER A 133 -7.08 12.58 19.96
CA SER A 133 -7.62 13.79 19.33
C SER A 133 -6.99 14.10 17.97
N LYS A 134 -5.65 14.13 17.88
CA LYS A 134 -4.92 14.37 16.62
C LYS A 134 -5.11 13.23 15.60
N PRO A 135 -4.95 11.93 15.97
CA PRO A 135 -5.25 10.82 15.08
C PRO A 135 -6.64 10.87 14.44
N PHE A 136 -7.69 11.17 15.22
CA PHE A 136 -9.04 11.28 14.68
C PHE A 136 -9.23 12.50 13.78
N GLY A 137 -8.54 13.61 14.06
CA GLY A 137 -8.47 14.76 13.15
C GLY A 137 -7.89 14.38 11.79
N TYR A 138 -6.77 13.66 11.77
CA TYR A 138 -6.17 13.16 10.52
C TYR A 138 -7.06 12.14 9.80
N LEU A 139 -7.77 11.29 10.55
CA LEU A 139 -8.73 10.34 10.00
C LEU A 139 -9.85 11.05 9.21
N VAL A 140 -10.35 12.20 9.69
CA VAL A 140 -11.36 12.99 8.97
C VAL A 140 -10.84 13.46 7.61
N ASP A 141 -9.62 14.00 7.56
CA ASP A 141 -9.01 14.45 6.29
C ASP A 141 -8.83 13.28 5.32
N VAL A 142 -8.35 12.13 5.81
CA VAL A 142 -8.20 10.90 5.00
C VAL A 142 -9.55 10.43 4.46
N LEU A 143 -10.59 10.33 5.31
CA LEU A 143 -11.92 9.89 4.89
C LEU A 143 -12.55 10.85 3.88
N LEU A 144 -12.35 12.17 4.04
CA LEU A 144 -12.81 13.17 3.06
C LEU A 144 -12.09 13.04 1.71
N CYS A 145 -10.77 12.83 1.72
CA CYS A 145 -9.99 12.57 0.50
C CYS A 145 -10.44 11.28 -0.20
N VAL A 146 -10.60 10.18 0.54
CA VAL A 146 -11.05 8.90 -0.02
C VAL A 146 -12.49 9.00 -0.54
N TYR A 147 -13.36 9.75 0.14
CA TYR A 147 -14.72 10.01 -0.32
C TYR A 147 -14.74 10.72 -1.68
N HIS A 148 -14.10 11.89 -1.79
CA HIS A 148 -14.11 12.67 -3.03
C HIS A 148 -13.35 11.96 -4.17
N PHE A 149 -12.23 11.30 -3.87
CA PHE A 149 -11.55 10.43 -4.83
C PHE A 149 -12.42 9.25 -5.30
N GLY A 150 -13.20 8.67 -4.39
CA GLY A 150 -14.16 7.61 -4.71
C GLY A 150 -15.28 8.11 -5.64
N VAL A 151 -15.79 9.32 -5.41
CA VAL A 151 -16.75 9.98 -6.31
C VAL A 151 -16.15 10.15 -7.71
N ASP A 152 -14.90 10.59 -7.80
CA ASP A 152 -14.18 10.72 -9.07
C ASP A 152 -14.08 9.36 -9.81
N CYS A 153 -13.77 8.27 -9.10
CA CYS A 153 -13.76 6.92 -9.69
C CYS A 153 -15.14 6.51 -10.25
N VAL A 154 -16.21 6.77 -9.49
CA VAL A 154 -17.59 6.51 -9.88
C VAL A 154 -17.97 7.31 -11.14
N TYR A 155 -17.52 8.57 -11.22
CA TYR A 155 -17.75 9.43 -12.38
C TYR A 155 -17.03 8.91 -13.62
N VAL A 156 -15.78 8.46 -13.51
CA VAL A 156 -15.06 7.84 -14.65
C VAL A 156 -15.82 6.63 -15.19
N VAL A 157 -16.24 5.71 -14.30
CA VAL A 157 -17.01 4.52 -14.71
C VAL A 157 -18.32 4.92 -15.39
N PHE A 158 -19.03 5.89 -14.82
CA PHE A 158 -20.29 6.36 -15.38
C PHE A 158 -20.10 6.96 -16.77
N ILE A 159 -19.21 7.95 -16.92
CA ILE A 159 -19.04 8.65 -18.20
C ILE A 159 -18.56 7.67 -19.27
N ALA A 160 -17.60 6.78 -18.95
CA ALA A 160 -17.12 5.79 -19.89
C ALA A 160 -18.21 4.80 -20.32
N LYS A 161 -19.06 4.34 -19.39
CA LYS A 161 -20.18 3.46 -19.75
C LYS A 161 -21.24 4.19 -20.58
N SER A 162 -21.55 5.45 -20.26
CA SER A 162 -22.47 6.26 -21.07
C SER A 162 -21.92 6.52 -22.47
N LEU A 163 -20.63 6.83 -22.61
CA LEU A 163 -19.99 7.03 -23.91
C LEU A 163 -19.87 5.74 -24.70
N LYS A 164 -19.54 4.61 -24.07
CA LYS A 164 -19.57 3.29 -24.71
C LYS A 164 -20.97 2.98 -25.20
N HIS A 165 -21.98 3.19 -24.36
CA HIS A 165 -23.37 2.93 -24.70
C HIS A 165 -23.83 3.73 -25.91
N LEU A 166 -23.44 5.00 -26.00
CA LEU A 166 -23.67 5.83 -27.20
C LEU A 166 -22.81 5.38 -28.39
N GLY A 167 -21.54 5.03 -28.15
CA GLY A 167 -20.57 4.63 -29.16
C GLY A 167 -20.94 3.31 -29.83
N ASP A 168 -21.36 2.30 -29.10
CA ASP A 168 -21.77 0.99 -29.63
C ASP A 168 -22.94 1.08 -30.61
N MET A 169 -23.75 2.15 -30.55
CA MET A 169 -24.86 2.39 -31.48
C MET A 169 -24.43 2.97 -32.83
N TYR A 170 -23.32 3.71 -32.88
CA TYR A 170 -22.91 4.49 -34.07
C TYR A 170 -21.51 4.15 -34.58
N LEU A 171 -20.68 3.52 -33.76
CA LEU A 171 -19.28 3.20 -33.98
C LEU A 171 -19.02 1.71 -33.73
N TRP A 172 -17.75 1.31 -33.75
CA TRP A 172 -17.34 -0.05 -33.47
C TRP A 172 -17.49 -0.40 -31.99
N VAL A 173 -17.92 -1.63 -31.72
CA VAL A 173 -18.05 -2.17 -30.36
C VAL A 173 -16.65 -2.32 -29.74
N TRP A 174 -16.33 -1.45 -28.79
CA TRP A 174 -15.07 -1.46 -28.04
C TRP A 174 -15.30 -1.88 -26.58
N ASP A 175 -14.24 -2.37 -25.94
CA ASP A 175 -14.26 -2.71 -24.51
C ASP A 175 -14.47 -1.43 -23.66
N GLU A 176 -15.31 -1.53 -22.63
CA GLU A 176 -15.60 -0.43 -21.68
C GLU A 176 -14.33 0.14 -21.02
N ARG A 177 -13.33 -0.70 -20.80
CA ARG A 177 -12.04 -0.28 -20.24
C ARG A 177 -11.26 0.65 -21.18
N LEU A 178 -11.45 0.51 -22.50
CA LEU A 178 -10.80 1.39 -23.47
C LEU A 178 -11.42 2.79 -23.43
N TYR A 179 -12.75 2.89 -23.29
CA TYR A 179 -13.42 4.18 -23.08
C TYR A 179 -12.94 4.87 -21.79
N MET A 180 -12.72 4.11 -20.71
CA MET A 180 -12.13 4.64 -19.46
C MET A 180 -10.70 5.16 -19.65
N ALA A 181 -9.87 4.47 -20.45
CA ALA A 181 -8.52 4.94 -20.76
C ALA A 181 -8.54 6.19 -21.66
N LEU A 182 -9.42 6.24 -22.66
CA LEU A 182 -9.54 7.36 -23.59
C LEU A 182 -10.02 8.65 -22.90
N ILE A 183 -10.93 8.53 -21.93
CA ILE A 183 -11.42 9.70 -21.19
C ILE A 183 -10.39 10.27 -20.20
N ALA A 184 -9.30 9.54 -19.90
CA ALA A 184 -8.24 10.03 -19.02
C ALA A 184 -7.63 11.35 -19.52
N SER A 185 -7.35 11.45 -20.82
CA SER A 185 -6.76 12.66 -21.43
C SER A 185 -7.64 13.91 -21.23
N PRO A 186 -8.93 13.91 -21.62
CA PRO A 186 -9.79 15.07 -21.39
C PRO A 186 -10.06 15.35 -19.90
N LEU A 187 -10.06 14.33 -19.02
CA LEU A 187 -10.18 14.55 -17.57
C LEU A 187 -8.93 15.18 -16.96
N ILE A 188 -7.73 14.83 -17.41
CA ILE A 188 -6.50 15.49 -16.98
C ILE A 188 -6.57 16.98 -17.32
N LEU A 189 -7.01 17.33 -18.53
CA LEU A 189 -7.13 18.73 -18.95
C LEU A 189 -8.08 19.54 -18.04
N THR A 190 -9.22 18.98 -17.63
CA THR A 190 -10.15 19.67 -16.74
C THR A 190 -9.60 19.78 -15.31
N PHE A 191 -8.84 18.80 -14.84
CA PHE A 191 -8.27 18.78 -13.48
C PHE A 191 -7.07 19.72 -13.29
N LEU A 192 -6.41 20.13 -14.37
CA LEU A 192 -5.33 21.12 -14.38
C LEU A 192 -5.83 22.55 -14.09
N ILE A 193 -7.14 22.79 -14.10
CA ILE A 193 -7.73 24.09 -13.72
C ILE A 193 -7.59 24.28 -12.20
N ARG A 194 -6.74 25.24 -11.80
CA ARG A 194 -6.40 25.50 -10.39
C ARG A 194 -7.37 26.42 -9.68
N ASP A 195 -8.03 27.33 -10.41
CA ASP A 195 -8.92 28.31 -9.82
C ASP A 195 -10.37 27.80 -9.80
N LEU A 196 -10.91 27.58 -8.61
CA LEU A 196 -12.30 27.16 -8.39
C LEU A 196 -13.30 28.08 -9.08
N LYS A 197 -13.02 29.40 -9.16
CA LYS A 197 -13.91 30.35 -9.84
C LYS A 197 -14.05 30.06 -11.33
N SER A 198 -12.99 29.56 -11.97
CA SER A 198 -13.00 29.20 -13.38
C SER A 198 -13.87 27.96 -13.68
N LEU A 199 -14.14 27.13 -12.67
CA LEU A 199 -15.01 25.95 -12.77
C LEU A 199 -16.51 26.28 -12.62
N VAL A 200 -16.85 27.49 -12.14
CA VAL A 200 -18.25 27.89 -11.85
C VAL A 200 -19.16 27.83 -13.08
N PRO A 201 -18.79 28.36 -14.27
CA PRO A 201 -19.65 28.28 -15.45
C PRO A 201 -19.95 26.84 -15.89
N PHE A 202 -18.94 25.97 -15.84
CA PHE A 202 -19.09 24.54 -16.15
C PHE A 202 -20.03 23.85 -15.15
N ALA A 203 -19.93 24.22 -13.87
CA ALA A 203 -20.84 23.71 -12.86
C ALA A 203 -22.29 24.16 -13.09
N ILE A 204 -22.55 25.36 -13.61
CA ILE A 204 -23.91 25.84 -13.95
C ILE A 204 -24.46 25.02 -15.13
N ILE A 205 -23.67 24.87 -16.19
CA ILE A 205 -24.03 24.07 -17.37
C ILE A 205 -24.35 22.63 -16.95
N SER A 206 -23.49 22.02 -16.12
CA SER A 206 -23.72 20.68 -15.57
C SER A 206 -25.08 20.55 -14.90
N ASN A 207 -25.45 21.47 -14.00
CA ASN A 207 -26.74 21.35 -13.28
C ASN A 207 -27.93 21.46 -14.22
N PHE A 208 -27.86 22.36 -15.21
CA PHE A 208 -28.92 22.49 -16.21
C PHE A 208 -29.12 21.17 -16.97
N LEU A 209 -28.01 20.56 -17.42
CA LEU A 209 -28.03 19.26 -18.09
C LEU A 209 -28.59 18.14 -17.19
N LEU A 210 -28.21 18.11 -15.90
CA LEU A 210 -28.74 17.13 -14.94
C LEU A 210 -30.25 17.29 -14.73
N ILE A 211 -30.74 18.52 -14.50
CA ILE A 211 -32.16 18.79 -14.26
C ILE A 211 -33.00 18.38 -15.46
N THR A 212 -32.60 18.79 -16.67
CA THR A 212 -33.31 18.40 -17.90
C THR A 212 -33.24 16.89 -18.11
N GLY A 213 -32.09 16.27 -17.83
CA GLY A 213 -31.93 14.81 -17.86
C GLY A 213 -32.91 14.11 -16.92
N TYR A 214 -33.00 14.53 -15.65
CA TYR A 214 -33.95 13.95 -14.69
C TYR A 214 -35.41 14.08 -15.15
N PHE A 215 -35.79 15.22 -15.73
CA PHE A 215 -37.14 15.42 -16.25
C PHE A 215 -37.48 14.41 -17.36
N ILE A 216 -36.54 14.18 -18.29
CA ILE A 216 -36.69 13.16 -19.34
C ILE A 216 -36.85 11.78 -18.69
N ILE A 217 -35.96 11.43 -17.75
CA ILE A 217 -35.98 10.13 -17.09
C ILE A 217 -37.33 9.88 -16.41
N LEU A 218 -37.79 10.83 -15.60
CA LEU A 218 -39.06 10.72 -14.88
C LEU A 218 -40.25 10.51 -15.82
N ASN A 219 -40.27 11.18 -16.98
CA ASN A 219 -41.33 10.99 -17.96
C ASN A 219 -41.42 9.54 -18.46
N TYR A 220 -40.28 8.85 -18.59
CA TYR A 220 -40.23 7.45 -18.99
C TYR A 220 -40.49 6.48 -17.83
N LEU A 221 -40.11 6.82 -16.59
CA LEU A 221 -40.38 5.99 -15.41
C LEU A 221 -41.88 5.84 -15.13
N PHE A 222 -42.66 6.90 -15.35
CA PHE A 222 -44.10 6.90 -15.09
C PHE A 222 -44.97 6.31 -16.21
N ARG A 223 -44.38 5.91 -17.35
CA ARG A 223 -45.11 5.31 -18.47
C ARG A 223 -45.18 3.79 -18.35
N ASP A 224 -46.35 3.23 -18.66
CA ASP A 224 -46.64 1.79 -18.79
C ASP A 224 -46.19 0.94 -17.59
N LEU A 225 -46.45 1.37 -16.35
CA LEU A 225 -46.04 0.62 -15.15
C LEU A 225 -46.61 -0.82 -15.15
N PRO A 226 -45.77 -1.85 -14.92
CA PRO A 226 -46.23 -3.24 -14.90
C PRO A 226 -47.09 -3.54 -13.67
N GLU A 227 -47.83 -4.65 -13.71
CA GLU A 227 -48.62 -5.13 -12.59
C GLU A 227 -47.77 -5.33 -11.32
N PHE A 228 -48.33 -4.96 -10.17
CA PHE A 228 -47.59 -4.86 -8.91
C PHE A 228 -47.26 -6.21 -8.25
N GLU A 229 -47.87 -7.32 -8.71
CA GLU A 229 -47.76 -8.64 -8.09
C GLU A 229 -46.34 -9.25 -8.19
N HIS A 230 -45.55 -8.86 -9.19
CA HIS A 230 -44.21 -9.38 -9.39
C HIS A 230 -43.10 -8.61 -8.64
N LEU A 231 -43.46 -7.57 -7.86
CA LEU A 231 -42.49 -6.76 -7.11
C LEU A 231 -42.29 -7.28 -5.68
N HIS A 232 -41.07 -7.71 -5.38
CA HIS A 232 -40.69 -8.16 -4.05
C HIS A 232 -40.69 -6.99 -3.05
N ALA A 233 -41.55 -7.08 -2.03
CA ALA A 233 -41.63 -6.10 -0.95
C ALA A 233 -40.37 -6.09 -0.07
N ILE A 234 -39.76 -7.26 0.11
CA ILE A 234 -38.61 -7.49 0.98
C ILE A 234 -37.62 -8.40 0.25
N GLN A 235 -36.34 -8.01 0.22
CA GLN A 235 -35.25 -8.83 -0.31
C GLN A 235 -34.42 -9.45 0.81
N PRO A 236 -33.61 -10.50 0.53
CA PRO A 236 -32.74 -11.12 1.52
C PRO A 236 -31.81 -10.11 2.19
N LEU A 237 -31.67 -10.22 3.52
CA LEU A 237 -30.86 -9.31 4.34
C LEU A 237 -29.38 -9.22 3.89
N ARG A 238 -28.88 -10.23 3.19
CA ARG A 238 -27.52 -10.24 2.62
C ARG A 238 -27.27 -9.09 1.62
N ASN A 239 -28.30 -8.64 0.91
CA ASN A 239 -28.19 -7.60 -0.12
C ASN A 239 -28.42 -6.20 0.46
N PHE A 240 -29.04 -6.10 1.63
CA PHE A 240 -29.31 -4.84 2.33
C PHE A 240 -28.08 -3.94 2.54
N PRO A 241 -26.86 -4.45 2.80
CA PRO A 241 -25.68 -3.60 2.94
C PRO A 241 -25.31 -2.83 1.66
N ILE A 242 -25.61 -3.36 0.47
CA ILE A 242 -25.43 -2.65 -0.81
C ILE A 242 -26.41 -1.49 -0.93
N PHE A 243 -27.67 -1.71 -0.51
CA PHE A 243 -28.68 -0.65 -0.40
C PHE A 243 -28.25 0.43 0.58
N PHE A 244 -27.81 0.06 1.79
CA PHE A 244 -27.37 1.00 2.83
C PHE A 244 -26.24 1.91 2.33
N GLY A 245 -25.20 1.35 1.72
CA GLY A 245 -24.09 2.12 1.15
C GLY A 245 -24.54 3.06 0.03
N THR A 246 -25.41 2.58 -0.85
CA THR A 246 -25.94 3.39 -1.98
C THR A 246 -26.78 4.57 -1.51
N VAL A 247 -27.62 4.36 -0.50
CA VAL A 247 -28.48 5.40 0.07
C VAL A 247 -27.67 6.46 0.81
N LEU A 248 -26.69 6.04 1.64
CA LEU A 248 -25.79 6.99 2.30
C LEU A 248 -25.03 7.85 1.30
N PHE A 249 -24.45 7.23 0.26
CA PHE A 249 -23.78 7.98 -0.80
C PHE A 249 -24.69 8.99 -1.48
N SER A 250 -25.94 8.62 -1.74
CA SER A 250 -26.88 9.47 -2.47
C SER A 250 -27.29 10.68 -1.63
N ILE A 251 -27.66 10.47 -0.36
CA ILE A 251 -28.27 11.51 0.48
C ILE A 251 -27.21 12.41 1.14
N GLU A 252 -25.98 11.94 1.31
CA GLU A 252 -25.01 12.63 2.17
C GLU A 252 -24.02 13.54 1.40
N SER A 253 -23.83 14.77 1.90
CA SER A 253 -22.86 15.75 1.35
C SER A 253 -22.26 16.65 2.43
N VAL A 254 -21.65 16.05 3.47
CA VAL A 254 -21.13 16.75 4.67
C VAL A 254 -20.17 17.89 4.31
N GLY A 255 -19.21 17.65 3.41
CA GLY A 255 -18.17 18.63 3.07
C GLY A 255 -18.72 19.93 2.48
N VAL A 256 -19.70 19.83 1.57
CA VAL A 256 -20.27 21.00 0.90
C VAL A 256 -21.27 21.72 1.79
N ILE A 257 -22.08 20.99 2.57
CA ILE A 257 -23.04 21.58 3.52
C ILE A 257 -22.30 22.44 4.56
N LEU A 258 -21.16 21.98 5.06
CA LEU A 258 -20.29 22.76 5.95
C LEU A 258 -19.74 24.03 5.29
N SER A 259 -19.47 23.99 3.99
CA SER A 259 -19.01 25.16 3.22
C SER A 259 -20.12 26.17 2.91
N LEU A 260 -21.34 25.67 2.77
CA LEU A 260 -22.52 26.47 2.47
C LEU A 260 -22.89 27.38 3.64
N GLY A 261 -22.93 26.84 4.86
CA GLY A 261 -23.23 27.64 6.06
C GLY A 261 -22.27 28.81 6.24
N ARG A 262 -21.00 28.65 5.82
CA ARG A 262 -19.98 29.70 5.86
C ARG A 262 -20.18 30.82 4.82
N SER A 263 -20.95 30.55 3.78
CA SER A 263 -21.12 31.45 2.63
C SER A 263 -22.45 32.23 2.67
N MET A 264 -23.38 31.86 3.54
CA MET A 264 -24.69 32.50 3.70
C MET A 264 -24.59 33.86 4.41
N ARG A 265 -25.46 34.80 4.02
CA ARG A 265 -25.64 36.09 4.74
C ARG A 265 -26.07 35.87 6.19
N ASN A 266 -27.02 34.94 6.39
CA ASN A 266 -27.58 34.59 7.69
C ASN A 266 -27.36 33.09 7.99
N PRO A 267 -26.18 32.68 8.50
CA PRO A 267 -25.87 31.27 8.75
C PRO A 267 -26.84 30.58 9.73
N LYS A 268 -27.51 31.35 10.61
CA LYS A 268 -28.54 30.84 11.53
C LYS A 268 -29.75 30.25 10.80
N ASN A 269 -30.08 30.76 9.60
CA ASN A 269 -31.22 30.29 8.81
C ASN A 269 -30.97 28.92 8.16
N LEU A 270 -29.72 28.42 8.18
CA LEU A 270 -29.39 27.08 7.68
C LEU A 270 -30.03 25.98 8.53
N MET A 271 -29.99 26.13 9.86
CA MET A 271 -30.31 25.07 10.84
C MET A 271 -31.66 25.21 11.55
N GLY A 272 -32.47 26.24 11.26
CA GLY A 272 -33.81 26.37 11.84
C GLY A 272 -34.70 25.15 11.57
N THR A 273 -35.81 24.99 12.31
CA THR A 273 -36.78 23.90 12.09
C THR A 273 -37.35 23.91 10.67
N GLY A 274 -37.63 25.10 10.13
CA GLY A 274 -37.90 25.35 8.70
C GLY A 274 -36.68 25.89 7.94
N GLY A 275 -35.47 25.61 8.41
CA GLY A 275 -34.22 26.11 7.85
C GLY A 275 -33.91 25.52 6.48
N VAL A 276 -33.01 26.19 5.75
CA VAL A 276 -32.66 25.87 4.37
C VAL A 276 -32.18 24.42 4.20
N LEU A 277 -31.44 23.88 5.19
CA LEU A 277 -30.96 22.50 5.16
C LEU A 277 -32.11 21.49 5.23
N ASN A 278 -33.09 21.71 6.13
CA ASN A 278 -34.24 20.81 6.28
C ASN A 278 -35.11 20.81 5.03
N GLN A 279 -35.41 21.99 4.50
CA GLN A 279 -36.21 22.12 3.29
C GLN A 279 -35.54 21.42 2.10
N GLY A 280 -34.23 21.65 1.90
CA GLY A 280 -33.49 21.02 0.80
C GLY A 280 -33.41 19.50 0.96
N MET A 281 -33.08 19.00 2.15
CA MET A 281 -32.93 17.57 2.40
C MET A 281 -34.24 16.80 2.32
N ILE A 282 -35.38 17.39 2.76
CA ILE A 282 -36.70 16.78 2.56
C ILE A 282 -36.98 16.58 1.07
N VAL A 283 -36.74 17.61 0.25
CA VAL A 283 -36.94 17.51 -1.21
C VAL A 283 -36.04 16.42 -1.83
N VAL A 284 -34.76 16.36 -1.43
CA VAL A 284 -33.80 15.36 -1.93
C VAL A 284 -34.21 13.93 -1.52
N ILE A 285 -34.53 13.71 -0.25
CA ILE A 285 -34.92 12.38 0.27
C ILE A 285 -36.22 11.92 -0.40
N SER A 286 -37.23 12.80 -0.50
CA SER A 286 -38.48 12.49 -1.18
C SER A 286 -38.27 12.17 -2.65
N PHE A 287 -37.45 12.95 -3.35
CA PHE A 287 -37.13 12.70 -4.76
C PHE A 287 -36.43 11.35 -4.94
N TYR A 288 -35.46 11.00 -4.11
CA TYR A 288 -34.77 9.71 -4.18
C TYR A 288 -35.64 8.51 -3.83
N ALA A 289 -36.54 8.66 -2.85
CA ALA A 289 -37.52 7.63 -2.53
C ALA A 289 -38.46 7.38 -3.72
N ILE A 290 -38.99 8.44 -4.33
CA ILE A 290 -39.86 8.35 -5.52
C ILE A 290 -39.09 7.74 -6.70
N PHE A 291 -37.91 8.27 -7.00
CA PHE A 291 -37.11 7.83 -8.14
C PHE A 291 -36.66 6.37 -8.00
N GLY A 292 -36.21 5.96 -6.82
CA GLY A 292 -35.84 4.58 -6.52
C GLY A 292 -37.02 3.63 -6.61
N PHE A 293 -38.15 3.99 -6.01
CA PHE A 293 -39.37 3.19 -6.03
C PHE A 293 -39.92 3.00 -7.44
N PHE A 294 -40.16 4.08 -8.19
CA PHE A 294 -40.72 3.98 -9.54
C PHE A 294 -39.75 3.37 -10.54
N GLY A 295 -38.44 3.59 -10.37
CA GLY A 295 -37.43 2.92 -11.18
C GLY A 295 -37.44 1.39 -10.97
N TYR A 296 -37.51 0.95 -9.72
CA TYR A 296 -37.61 -0.49 -9.40
C TYR A 296 -38.96 -1.07 -9.83
N TRP A 297 -40.06 -0.32 -9.68
CA TRP A 297 -41.37 -0.75 -10.18
C TRP A 297 -41.37 -0.96 -11.68
N ARG A 298 -40.80 -0.02 -12.45
CA ARG A 298 -40.79 -0.11 -13.91
C ARG A 298 -39.99 -1.29 -14.45
N TYR A 299 -38.82 -1.59 -13.88
CA TYR A 299 -37.88 -2.58 -14.44
C TYR A 299 -37.75 -3.87 -13.63
N GLY A 300 -38.27 -3.93 -12.41
CA GLY A 300 -38.23 -5.11 -11.55
C GLY A 300 -36.83 -5.70 -11.40
N GLU A 301 -36.72 -7.02 -11.59
CA GLU A 301 -35.45 -7.76 -11.51
C GLU A 301 -34.45 -7.40 -12.62
N ASN A 302 -34.90 -6.79 -13.72
CA ASN A 302 -34.03 -6.37 -14.83
C ASN A 302 -33.35 -5.02 -14.58
N THR A 303 -33.52 -4.41 -13.40
CA THR A 303 -32.92 -3.11 -13.06
C THR A 303 -31.39 -3.19 -13.11
N SER A 304 -30.77 -2.40 -13.99
CA SER A 304 -29.31 -2.31 -14.14
C SER A 304 -28.70 -1.38 -13.10
N ASN A 305 -27.37 -1.42 -12.95
CA ASN A 305 -26.64 -0.60 -11.98
C ASN A 305 -26.85 0.92 -12.17
N SER A 306 -27.22 1.34 -13.39
CA SER A 306 -27.69 2.69 -13.69
C SER A 306 -28.97 2.63 -14.51
N ILE A 307 -29.99 3.37 -14.10
CA ILE A 307 -31.31 3.39 -14.74
C ILE A 307 -31.28 3.82 -16.21
N LEU A 308 -30.26 4.57 -16.64
CA LEU A 308 -30.10 5.00 -18.03
C LEU A 308 -29.88 3.81 -18.98
N GLN A 309 -29.28 2.73 -18.48
CA GLN A 309 -29.04 1.53 -19.28
C GLN A 309 -30.32 0.73 -19.55
N ASN A 310 -31.32 0.86 -18.66
CA ASN A 310 -32.61 0.21 -18.81
C ASN A 310 -33.55 0.89 -19.81
N MET A 311 -33.26 2.13 -20.19
CA MET A 311 -34.16 2.90 -21.03
C MET A 311 -34.26 2.37 -22.47
N PRO A 312 -35.40 2.58 -23.15
CA PRO A 312 -35.56 2.15 -24.53
C PRO A 312 -34.54 2.85 -25.44
N GLN A 313 -33.72 2.03 -26.11
CA GLN A 313 -32.59 2.49 -26.92
C GLN A 313 -32.95 2.86 -28.35
N ASN A 314 -34.22 2.78 -28.73
CA ASN A 314 -34.68 3.21 -30.05
C ASN A 314 -35.09 4.69 -30.05
N ASP A 315 -35.45 5.23 -28.89
CA ASP A 315 -35.96 6.58 -28.74
C ASP A 315 -34.82 7.61 -28.68
N PHE A 316 -35.09 8.82 -29.17
CA PHE A 316 -34.13 9.92 -29.15
C PHE A 316 -33.89 10.46 -27.73
N PHE A 317 -34.95 10.68 -26.95
CA PHE A 317 -34.87 11.34 -25.65
C PHE A 317 -33.99 10.61 -24.61
N PRO A 318 -34.06 9.26 -24.47
CA PRO A 318 -33.15 8.54 -23.56
C PRO A 318 -31.67 8.59 -23.97
N LYS A 319 -31.37 8.55 -25.28
CA LYS A 319 -30.00 8.72 -25.79
C LYS A 319 -29.49 10.13 -25.48
N PHE A 320 -30.33 11.12 -25.74
CA PHE A 320 -30.02 12.51 -25.46
C PHE A 320 -29.77 12.71 -23.96
N ALA A 321 -30.63 12.17 -23.08
CA ALA A 321 -30.43 12.21 -21.63
C ALA A 321 -29.10 11.54 -21.23
N THR A 322 -28.78 10.37 -21.79
CA THR A 322 -27.49 9.69 -21.53
C THR A 322 -26.29 10.56 -21.87
N GLY A 323 -26.32 11.25 -23.02
CA GLY A 323 -25.28 12.21 -23.42
C GLY A 323 -25.23 13.43 -22.50
N MET A 324 -26.38 13.96 -22.08
CA MET A 324 -26.47 15.08 -21.14
C MET A 324 -25.87 14.73 -19.78
N PHE A 325 -26.18 13.55 -19.23
CA PHE A 325 -25.59 13.08 -17.97
C PHE A 325 -24.08 12.86 -18.09
N ALA A 326 -23.61 12.24 -19.17
CA ALA A 326 -22.18 12.06 -19.42
C ALA A 326 -21.42 13.41 -19.43
N LEU A 327 -21.95 14.40 -20.14
CA LEU A 327 -21.35 15.72 -20.24
C LEU A 327 -21.44 16.51 -18.92
N ALA A 328 -22.57 16.41 -18.20
CA ALA A 328 -22.73 17.07 -16.91
C ALA A 328 -21.74 16.54 -15.86
N ILE A 329 -21.60 15.22 -15.78
CA ILE A 329 -20.70 14.57 -14.83
C ILE A 329 -19.24 14.86 -15.19
N PHE A 330 -18.91 14.91 -16.49
CA PHE A 330 -17.59 15.34 -16.96
C PHE A 330 -17.22 16.74 -16.43
N PHE A 331 -18.15 17.70 -16.48
CA PHE A 331 -17.92 19.03 -15.91
C PHE A 331 -17.90 19.07 -14.38
N SER A 332 -18.52 18.09 -13.71
CA SER A 332 -18.57 17.99 -12.25
C SER A 332 -17.36 17.28 -11.65
N TYR A 333 -16.63 16.50 -12.45
CA TYR A 333 -15.46 15.74 -12.02
C TYR A 333 -14.35 16.60 -11.42
N ALA A 334 -13.90 17.64 -12.16
CA ALA A 334 -12.85 18.52 -11.67
C ALA A 334 -13.25 19.30 -10.40
N LEU A 335 -14.56 19.53 -10.20
CA LEU A 335 -15.07 20.19 -9.00
C LEU A 335 -14.99 19.30 -7.76
N GLN A 336 -15.31 18.01 -7.87
CA GLN A 336 -15.24 17.07 -6.75
C GLN A 336 -13.79 16.80 -6.35
N GLY A 337 -12.93 16.54 -7.33
CA GLY A 337 -11.52 16.33 -7.11
C GLY A 337 -10.74 17.53 -6.58
N TYR A 338 -11.24 18.76 -6.79
CA TYR A 338 -10.65 19.98 -6.21
C TYR A 338 -10.54 19.87 -4.68
N VAL A 339 -11.54 19.28 -4.01
CA VAL A 339 -11.53 19.15 -2.54
C VAL A 339 -10.41 18.23 -2.07
N THR A 340 -10.21 17.10 -2.75
CA THR A 340 -9.10 16.17 -2.49
C THR A 340 -7.75 16.85 -2.64
N VAL A 341 -7.58 17.62 -3.73
CA VAL A 341 -6.35 18.38 -3.97
C VAL A 341 -6.16 19.46 -2.91
N ASP A 342 -7.19 20.22 -2.55
CA ASP A 342 -7.11 21.30 -1.55
C ASP A 342 -6.66 20.77 -0.19
N ILE A 343 -7.20 19.63 0.26
CA ILE A 343 -6.81 18.99 1.52
C ILE A 343 -5.35 18.53 1.47
N ILE A 344 -4.96 17.75 0.45
CA ILE A 344 -3.59 17.21 0.35
C ILE A 344 -2.56 18.34 0.16
N TRP A 345 -2.86 19.27 -0.74
CA TRP A 345 -1.98 20.37 -1.11
C TRP A 345 -1.81 21.34 0.06
N ARG A 346 -2.90 21.94 0.56
CA ARG A 346 -2.81 23.04 1.54
C ARG A 346 -2.47 22.59 2.94
N ASN A 347 -2.95 21.41 3.36
CA ASN A 347 -2.76 20.97 4.74
C ASN A 347 -1.44 20.21 4.95
N TYR A 348 -0.86 19.61 3.90
CA TYR A 348 0.28 18.69 4.05
C TYR A 348 1.48 18.99 3.15
N LEU A 349 1.29 19.42 1.89
CA LEU A 349 2.40 19.62 0.96
C LEU A 349 2.93 21.07 0.93
N GLU A 350 2.04 22.05 0.79
CA GLU A 350 2.39 23.48 0.69
C GLU A 350 3.22 23.99 1.87
N PRO A 351 2.94 23.62 3.14
CA PRO A 351 3.73 24.09 4.29
C PRO A 351 5.18 23.60 4.31
N GLU A 352 5.46 22.45 3.67
CA GLU A 352 6.75 21.76 3.72
C GLU A 352 7.62 22.00 2.46
N LEU A 353 7.07 22.67 1.43
CA LEU A 353 7.71 22.84 0.13
C LEU A 353 8.29 24.24 -0.08
N GLU A 354 9.49 24.31 -0.69
CA GLU A 354 10.07 25.56 -1.17
C GLU A 354 9.31 26.15 -2.36
N ASP A 355 9.26 27.48 -2.45
CA ASP A 355 8.46 28.20 -3.45
C ASP A 355 8.76 27.81 -4.91
N ARG A 356 9.99 27.36 -5.20
CA ARG A 356 10.43 26.96 -6.54
C ARG A 356 9.69 25.73 -7.08
N TYR A 357 9.33 24.79 -6.20
CA TYR A 357 8.74 23.51 -6.60
C TYR A 357 7.22 23.47 -6.44
N LEU A 358 6.62 24.47 -5.78
CA LEU A 358 5.19 24.49 -5.47
C LEU A 358 4.31 24.23 -6.70
N GLN A 359 4.54 24.93 -7.80
CA GLN A 359 3.68 24.76 -8.98
C GLN A 359 3.83 23.39 -9.63
N THR A 360 5.05 22.88 -9.76
CA THR A 360 5.33 21.60 -10.40
C THR A 360 4.75 20.44 -9.60
N VAL A 361 4.92 20.44 -8.27
CA VAL A 361 4.39 19.37 -7.41
C VAL A 361 2.86 19.38 -7.39
N GLU A 362 2.22 20.55 -7.39
CA GLU A 362 0.75 20.63 -7.45
C GLU A 362 0.21 20.04 -8.77
N PHE A 363 0.87 20.31 -9.90
CA PHE A 363 0.49 19.73 -11.19
C PHE A 363 0.69 18.22 -11.24
N LEU A 364 1.82 17.72 -10.73
CA LEU A 364 2.08 16.28 -10.66
C LEU A 364 1.08 15.56 -9.76
N LEU A 365 0.72 16.15 -8.61
CA LEU A 365 -0.31 15.61 -7.72
C LEU A 365 -1.67 15.49 -8.44
N ARG A 366 -2.10 16.54 -9.14
CA ARG A 366 -3.36 16.55 -9.89
C ARG A 366 -3.38 15.47 -10.97
N ILE A 367 -2.31 15.33 -11.75
CA ILE A 367 -2.18 14.29 -12.77
C ILE A 367 -2.20 12.89 -12.14
N ALA A 368 -1.47 12.69 -11.04
CA ALA A 368 -1.41 11.42 -10.33
C ALA A 368 -2.79 10.98 -9.80
N LEU A 369 -3.58 11.93 -9.25
CA LEU A 369 -4.93 11.64 -8.77
C LEU A 369 -5.89 11.22 -9.90
N VAL A 370 -5.83 11.88 -11.06
CA VAL A 370 -6.66 11.49 -12.20
C VAL A 370 -6.27 10.10 -12.71
N ILE A 371 -4.96 9.84 -12.89
CA ILE A 371 -4.46 8.52 -13.31
C ILE A 371 -4.89 7.44 -12.32
N ALA A 372 -4.74 7.69 -11.02
CA ALA A 372 -5.16 6.75 -9.98
C ALA A 372 -6.67 6.46 -10.07
N SER A 373 -7.51 7.48 -10.24
CA SER A 373 -8.97 7.30 -10.34
C SER A 373 -9.37 6.47 -11.58
N VAL A 374 -8.70 6.69 -12.71
CA VAL A 374 -8.92 5.94 -13.95
C VAL A 374 -8.47 4.49 -13.81
N LEU A 375 -7.32 4.24 -13.15
CA LEU A 375 -6.85 2.87 -12.90
C LEU A 375 -7.81 2.09 -12.01
N VAL A 376 -8.37 2.71 -10.97
CA VAL A 376 -9.41 2.11 -10.12
C VAL A 376 -10.66 1.80 -10.94
N ALA A 377 -11.11 2.74 -11.78
CA ALA A 377 -12.27 2.55 -12.65
C ALA A 377 -12.08 1.38 -13.66
N ILE A 378 -10.89 1.28 -14.29
CA ILE A 378 -10.55 0.18 -15.21
C ILE A 378 -10.55 -1.17 -14.49
N GLN A 379 -10.04 -1.20 -13.26
CA GLN A 379 -9.96 -2.41 -12.45
C GLN A 379 -11.36 -2.88 -12.03
N TYR A 380 -12.22 -1.94 -11.64
CA TYR A 380 -13.55 -2.19 -11.08
C TYR A 380 -14.63 -1.41 -11.84
N PRO A 381 -15.02 -1.84 -13.05
CA PRO A 381 -15.97 -1.12 -13.89
C PRO A 381 -17.43 -1.37 -13.44
N ASP A 382 -17.72 -1.22 -12.14
CA ASP A 382 -19.07 -1.34 -11.60
C ASP A 382 -19.48 -0.07 -10.85
N PHE A 383 -20.44 0.65 -11.45
CA PHE A 383 -20.92 1.93 -10.94
C PHE A 383 -21.61 1.82 -9.57
N SER A 384 -22.52 0.85 -9.38
CA SER A 384 -23.30 0.76 -8.14
C SER A 384 -22.47 0.19 -6.98
N LEU A 385 -21.57 -0.77 -7.26
CA LEU A 385 -20.69 -1.31 -6.23
C LEU A 385 -19.67 -0.28 -5.74
N LEU A 386 -19.04 0.50 -6.64
CA LEU A 386 -18.13 1.57 -6.21
C LEU A 386 -18.86 2.61 -5.36
N LEU A 387 -20.07 2.97 -5.76
CA LEU A 387 -20.90 3.93 -5.06
C LEU A 387 -21.29 3.42 -3.66
N SER A 388 -21.73 2.16 -3.56
CA SER A 388 -22.00 1.49 -2.28
C SER A 388 -20.78 1.42 -1.38
N PHE A 389 -19.60 1.12 -1.93
CA PHE A 389 -18.35 1.08 -1.17
C PHE A 389 -18.03 2.46 -0.57
N VAL A 390 -18.05 3.52 -1.38
CA VAL A 390 -17.75 4.88 -0.91
C VAL A 390 -18.75 5.34 0.15
N GLY A 391 -20.03 5.05 -0.02
CA GLY A 391 -21.06 5.39 0.96
C GLY A 391 -20.92 4.63 2.28
N SER A 392 -20.67 3.32 2.24
CA SER A 392 -20.52 2.50 3.45
C SER A 392 -19.16 2.68 4.16
N PHE A 393 -18.08 2.95 3.42
CA PHE A 393 -16.72 3.07 3.97
C PHE A 393 -16.32 4.49 4.38
N CYS A 394 -16.86 5.54 3.74
CA CYS A 394 -16.53 6.92 4.10
C CYS A 394 -17.67 7.63 4.80
N LEU A 395 -18.88 7.55 4.24
CA LEU A 395 -20.00 8.36 4.71
C LEU A 395 -20.67 7.77 5.96
N ALA A 396 -20.63 6.45 6.18
CA ALA A 396 -21.05 5.90 7.47
C ALA A 396 -20.20 6.46 8.65
N GLN A 397 -18.93 6.76 8.40
CA GLN A 397 -17.96 7.27 9.36
C GLN A 397 -18.12 8.78 9.53
N LEU A 398 -18.15 9.52 8.42
CA LEU A 398 -18.28 10.98 8.40
C LEU A 398 -19.69 11.47 8.76
N GLY A 399 -20.73 10.74 8.39
CA GLY A 399 -22.13 11.14 8.53
C GLY A 399 -22.84 10.64 9.77
N LEU A 400 -22.40 9.51 10.33
CA LEU A 400 -23.06 8.89 11.49
C LEU A 400 -22.12 8.70 12.69
N ILE A 401 -20.98 8.01 12.51
CA ILE A 401 -20.10 7.66 13.63
C ILE A 401 -19.45 8.90 14.25
N LEU A 402 -18.76 9.72 13.43
CA LEU A 402 -18.01 10.88 13.93
C LEU A 402 -18.92 11.96 14.55
N PRO A 403 -20.10 12.29 13.99
CA PRO A 403 -21.06 13.16 14.67
C PRO A 403 -21.49 12.63 16.04
N GLY A 404 -21.72 11.31 16.16
CA GLY A 404 -22.02 10.67 17.44
C GLY A 404 -20.88 10.79 18.45
N ILE A 405 -19.64 10.59 18.02
CA ILE A 405 -18.44 10.75 18.87
C ILE A 405 -18.29 12.20 19.32
N VAL A 406 -18.46 13.16 18.41
CA VAL A 406 -18.38 14.60 18.70
C VAL A 406 -19.42 15.00 19.75
N ASP A 407 -20.67 14.55 19.61
CA ASP A 407 -21.73 14.86 20.58
C ASP A 407 -21.45 14.26 21.97
N ILE A 408 -20.96 13.01 22.03
CA ILE A 408 -20.60 12.37 23.30
C ILE A 408 -19.46 13.11 23.99
N CYS A 409 -18.41 13.49 23.25
CA CYS A 409 -17.25 14.12 23.85
C CYS A 409 -17.53 15.55 24.34
N LEU A 410 -18.35 16.32 23.61
CA LEU A 410 -18.70 17.69 24.03
C LEU A 410 -19.68 17.70 25.21
N ARG A 411 -20.61 16.75 25.24
CA ARG A 411 -21.52 16.53 26.37
C ARG A 411 -20.91 15.65 27.46
N TYR A 412 -19.59 15.55 27.53
CA TYR A 412 -18.93 14.86 28.64
C TYR A 412 -18.84 15.78 29.86
N GLU A 413 -18.56 17.07 29.64
CA GLU A 413 -18.55 18.10 30.67
C GLU A 413 -19.96 18.64 30.97
N GLU A 414 -20.88 18.57 30.00
CA GLU A 414 -22.30 18.91 30.17
C GLU A 414 -23.10 17.64 30.48
N ASP A 415 -24.01 17.63 31.45
CA ASP A 415 -24.81 16.42 31.74
C ASP A 415 -25.55 15.86 30.51
N TYR A 416 -25.56 14.53 30.34
CA TYR A 416 -26.21 13.81 29.22
C TYR A 416 -27.75 13.87 29.19
N GLY A 417 -28.36 14.78 29.97
CA GLY A 417 -29.80 14.94 30.12
C GLY A 417 -30.46 13.86 30.98
N PRO A 418 -31.77 14.01 31.25
CA PRO A 418 -32.53 13.06 32.05
C PRO A 418 -32.50 11.67 31.39
N GLY A 419 -32.18 10.62 32.17
CA GLY A 419 -32.09 9.26 31.67
C GLY A 419 -30.97 9.00 30.65
N ARG A 420 -29.97 9.89 30.52
CA ARG A 420 -28.87 9.80 29.54
C ARG A 420 -29.36 9.64 28.09
N ILE A 421 -30.50 10.25 27.76
CA ILE A 421 -31.13 10.13 26.43
C ILE A 421 -30.18 10.57 25.31
N PHE A 422 -29.39 11.63 25.53
CA PHE A 422 -28.42 12.10 24.52
C PHE A 422 -27.28 11.11 24.28
N LEU A 423 -26.84 10.39 25.31
CA LEU A 423 -25.84 9.33 25.18
C LEU A 423 -26.39 8.15 24.38
N ILE A 424 -27.60 7.68 24.70
CA ILE A 424 -28.25 6.56 23.99
C ILE A 424 -28.43 6.89 22.51
N ARG A 425 -28.89 8.10 22.22
CA ARG A 425 -29.06 8.61 20.85
C ARG A 425 -27.75 8.64 20.07
N SER A 426 -26.67 9.12 20.67
CA SER A 426 -25.37 9.21 19.99
C SER A 426 -24.70 7.84 19.85
N MET A 427 -24.92 6.93 20.80
CA MET A 427 -24.57 5.51 20.64
C MET A 427 -25.36 4.85 19.50
N LEU A 428 -26.63 5.22 19.30
CA LEU A 428 -27.43 4.70 18.19
C LEU A 428 -26.85 5.10 16.82
N PHE A 429 -26.37 6.34 16.64
CA PHE A 429 -25.68 6.73 15.40
C PHE A 429 -24.39 5.95 15.18
N ILE A 430 -23.59 5.78 16.23
CA ILE A 430 -22.34 5.02 16.15
C ILE A 430 -22.62 3.56 15.81
N CYS A 431 -23.58 2.92 16.48
CA CYS A 431 -23.94 1.52 16.22
C CYS A 431 -24.49 1.33 14.80
N MET A 432 -25.37 2.22 14.34
CA MET A 432 -25.94 2.16 13.00
C MET A 432 -24.87 2.36 11.92
N GLY A 433 -24.02 3.39 12.08
CA GLY A 433 -22.92 3.66 11.15
C GLY A 433 -21.87 2.55 11.17
N PHE A 434 -21.55 1.97 12.32
CA PHE A 434 -20.58 0.88 12.43
C PHE A 434 -21.13 -0.41 11.80
N ALA A 435 -22.35 -0.82 12.15
CA ALA A 435 -22.97 -2.02 11.61
C ALA A 435 -23.17 -1.92 10.09
N GLY A 436 -23.77 -0.82 9.62
CA GLY A 436 -23.99 -0.61 8.19
C GLY A 436 -22.71 -0.35 7.41
N GLY A 437 -21.73 0.35 8.00
CA GLY A 437 -20.45 0.62 7.38
C GLY A 437 -19.59 -0.64 7.22
N VAL A 438 -19.47 -1.46 8.27
CA VAL A 438 -18.72 -2.74 8.21
C VAL A 438 -19.42 -3.72 7.28
N ALA A 439 -20.72 -3.95 7.45
CA ALA A 439 -21.47 -4.87 6.59
C ALA A 439 -21.44 -4.42 5.13
N GLY A 440 -21.66 -3.12 4.87
CA GLY A 440 -21.66 -2.54 3.52
C GLY A 440 -20.30 -2.68 2.85
N THR A 441 -19.22 -2.35 3.56
CA THR A 441 -17.86 -2.46 3.05
C THR A 441 -17.51 -3.92 2.74
N VAL A 442 -17.78 -4.84 3.68
CA VAL A 442 -17.45 -6.27 3.53
C VAL A 442 -18.24 -6.90 2.39
N VAL A 443 -19.56 -6.72 2.32
CA VAL A 443 -20.40 -7.31 1.27
C VAL A 443 -20.04 -6.72 -0.10
N THR A 444 -19.77 -5.42 -0.17
CA THR A 444 -19.37 -4.78 -1.43
C THR A 444 -18.03 -5.32 -1.91
N LEU A 445 -17.02 -5.44 -1.03
CA LEU A 445 -15.71 -6.01 -1.37
C LEU A 445 -15.80 -7.48 -1.76
N GLN A 446 -16.59 -8.29 -1.06
CA GLN A 446 -16.82 -9.69 -1.41
C GLN A 446 -17.48 -9.83 -2.79
N THR A 447 -18.49 -9.01 -3.07
CA THR A 447 -19.16 -8.97 -4.37
C THR A 447 -18.20 -8.52 -5.47
N LEU A 448 -17.36 -7.53 -5.19
CA LEU A 448 -16.35 -7.03 -6.12
C LEU A 448 -15.29 -8.10 -6.43
N TYR A 449 -14.82 -8.83 -5.41
CA TYR A 449 -13.86 -9.93 -5.55
C TYR A 449 -14.45 -11.11 -6.33
N ALA A 450 -15.70 -11.48 -6.04
CA ALA A 450 -16.40 -12.55 -6.75
C ALA A 450 -16.66 -12.20 -8.23
N ARG A 451 -16.97 -10.94 -8.53
CA ARG A 451 -17.31 -10.47 -9.89
C ARG A 451 -16.08 -10.16 -10.74
N TYR A 452 -15.00 -9.68 -10.12
CA TYR A 452 -13.75 -9.33 -10.78
C TYR A 452 -12.57 -10.10 -10.16
N PRO A 453 -12.54 -11.44 -10.25
CA PRO A 453 -11.43 -12.22 -9.73
C PRO A 453 -10.15 -11.86 -10.49
N VAL A 454 -9.13 -11.44 -9.73
CA VAL A 454 -7.82 -10.97 -10.23
C VAL A 454 -7.14 -12.02 -11.13
N VAL A 455 -7.52 -13.30 -10.98
CA VAL A 455 -6.95 -14.46 -11.67
C VAL A 455 -7.26 -14.51 -13.18
N ARG A 456 -8.22 -13.75 -13.71
CA ARG A 456 -8.56 -13.82 -15.15
C ARG A 456 -7.54 -13.19 -16.11
N ARG A 457 -6.49 -12.49 -15.63
CA ARG A 457 -5.53 -11.82 -16.54
C ARG A 457 -4.71 -12.75 -17.44
N TYR A 458 -4.73 -14.07 -17.21
CA TYR A 458 -4.04 -15.05 -18.07
C TYR A 458 -4.98 -16.00 -18.83
N SER A 459 -6.30 -15.85 -18.73
CA SER A 459 -7.25 -16.70 -19.50
C SER A 459 -7.31 -16.35 -21.00
N ASN A 460 -6.46 -15.45 -21.49
CA ASN A 460 -6.25 -15.22 -22.92
C ASN A 460 -5.26 -16.23 -23.54
N MET A 461 -4.59 -17.07 -22.74
CA MET A 461 -3.93 -18.26 -23.24
C MET A 461 -5.00 -19.34 -23.46
N GLY A 462 -5.67 -19.29 -24.62
CA GLY A 462 -6.80 -20.14 -25.01
C GLY A 462 -6.99 -21.40 -24.17
N ASP A 463 -8.09 -21.45 -23.44
CA ASP A 463 -8.54 -22.64 -22.73
C ASP A 463 -8.95 -23.71 -23.74
N LYS A 464 -7.95 -24.36 -24.36
CA LYS A 464 -8.15 -25.40 -25.36
C LYS A 464 -8.10 -26.81 -24.75
N GLY A 465 -7.76 -26.93 -23.46
CA GLY A 465 -7.26 -28.19 -22.89
C GLY A 465 -8.07 -28.83 -21.76
N GLY A 466 -8.93 -28.11 -21.03
CA GLY A 466 -9.74 -28.68 -19.93
C GLY A 466 -8.98 -29.28 -18.73
N PHE A 467 -7.66 -29.49 -18.84
CA PHE A 467 -6.80 -30.02 -17.80
C PHE A 467 -6.46 -28.94 -16.77
N ASP A 468 -6.82 -29.19 -15.52
CA ASP A 468 -6.40 -28.36 -14.41
C ASP A 468 -5.18 -28.96 -13.70
N PRO A 469 -4.00 -28.31 -13.75
CA PRO A 469 -2.83 -28.76 -13.01
C PRO A 469 -3.06 -28.86 -11.50
N TYR A 470 -3.92 -28.01 -10.94
CA TYR A 470 -4.14 -27.97 -9.50
C TYR A 470 -4.89 -29.19 -8.96
N GLU A 471 -5.85 -29.73 -9.73
CA GLU A 471 -6.59 -30.95 -9.35
C GLU A 471 -5.72 -32.21 -9.49
N ASN A 472 -4.72 -32.18 -10.37
CA ASN A 472 -3.82 -33.30 -10.64
C ASN A 472 -2.53 -33.26 -9.80
N ARG A 473 -2.49 -32.42 -8.77
CA ARG A 473 -1.34 -32.25 -7.88
C ARG A 473 -1.47 -33.12 -6.62
N ASN A 474 -0.51 -34.00 -6.37
CA ASN A 474 -0.46 -34.82 -5.16
C ASN A 474 0.54 -34.25 -4.14
N VAL A 475 0.04 -33.72 -3.03
CA VAL A 475 0.85 -33.22 -1.90
C VAL A 475 0.59 -34.09 -0.67
N ALA A 476 1.61 -34.77 -0.15
CA ALA A 476 1.44 -35.73 0.95
C ALA A 476 1.06 -35.06 2.28
N HIS A 477 1.64 -33.89 2.57
CA HIS A 477 1.41 -33.13 3.80
C HIS A 477 1.22 -31.64 3.50
N PRO A 478 0.02 -31.23 3.09
CA PRO A 478 -0.21 -29.88 2.62
C PRO A 478 -0.15 -28.83 3.75
N ILE A 479 0.47 -27.68 3.45
CA ILE A 479 0.57 -26.51 4.32
C ILE A 479 -0.70 -25.65 4.16
N SER A 480 -1.25 -25.17 5.27
CA SER A 480 -2.41 -24.26 5.27
C SER A 480 -2.04 -22.85 4.79
N ASP A 481 -3.02 -22.05 4.33
CA ASP A 481 -2.78 -20.67 3.87
C ASP A 481 -2.10 -19.79 4.95
N ILE A 482 -2.46 -19.97 6.22
CA ILE A 482 -1.85 -19.28 7.36
C ILE A 482 -0.42 -19.79 7.60
N GLY A 483 -0.20 -21.10 7.51
CA GLY A 483 1.13 -21.70 7.61
C GLY A 483 2.06 -21.20 6.49
N ALA A 484 1.54 -21.10 5.26
CA ALA A 484 2.25 -20.56 4.12
C ALA A 484 2.58 -19.07 4.31
N PHE A 485 1.63 -18.26 4.82
CA PHE A 485 1.86 -16.85 5.14
C PHE A 485 3.03 -16.66 6.11
N PHE A 486 3.02 -17.35 7.26
CA PHE A 486 4.11 -17.24 8.24
C PHE A 486 5.45 -17.80 7.72
N SER A 487 5.39 -18.82 6.87
CA SER A 487 6.59 -19.38 6.22
C SER A 487 7.20 -18.39 5.22
N LEU A 488 6.37 -17.66 4.46
CA LEU A 488 6.82 -16.58 3.58
C LEU A 488 7.39 -15.40 4.37
N LEU A 489 6.75 -14.99 5.47
CA LEU A 489 7.31 -13.96 6.35
C LEU A 489 8.67 -14.36 6.89
N LYS A 490 8.80 -15.58 7.40
CA LYS A 490 10.08 -16.10 7.89
C LYS A 490 11.15 -16.08 6.80
N CYS A 491 10.77 -16.45 5.58
CA CYS A 491 11.67 -16.50 4.44
C CYS A 491 12.30 -15.13 4.13
N VAL A 492 11.56 -14.05 4.38
CA VAL A 492 11.99 -12.69 4.04
C VAL A 492 12.49 -11.91 5.27
N VAL A 493 11.96 -12.16 6.47
CA VAL A 493 12.42 -11.55 7.72
C VAL A 493 13.61 -12.35 8.25
N GLY A 494 14.79 -12.09 7.66
CA GLY A 494 16.07 -12.74 7.96
C GLY A 494 17.23 -11.75 8.07
N THR A 495 18.47 -12.16 7.75
CA THR A 495 19.63 -11.25 7.69
C THR A 495 19.43 -10.09 6.71
N GLY A 496 18.61 -10.29 5.67
CA GLY A 496 18.31 -9.29 4.65
C GLY A 496 17.69 -8.00 5.20
N VAL A 497 16.71 -8.08 6.13
CA VAL A 497 16.08 -6.87 6.70
C VAL A 497 17.08 -6.01 7.47
N MET A 498 18.06 -6.65 8.11
CA MET A 498 19.07 -5.99 8.93
C MET A 498 20.10 -5.24 8.09
N ALA A 499 20.20 -5.53 6.79
CA ALA A 499 21.11 -4.87 5.86
C ALA A 499 20.44 -3.72 5.07
N ILE A 500 19.11 -3.62 5.09
CA ILE A 500 18.38 -2.54 4.40
C ILE A 500 18.81 -1.12 4.85
N PRO A 501 19.12 -0.85 6.13
CA PRO A 501 19.66 0.44 6.53
C PRO A 501 20.91 0.87 5.75
N LEU A 502 21.81 -0.08 5.43
CA LEU A 502 22.98 0.20 4.60
C LEU A 502 22.59 0.57 3.16
N SER A 503 21.56 -0.06 2.62
CA SER A 503 20.99 0.36 1.33
C SER A 503 20.51 1.81 1.40
N PHE A 504 19.81 2.20 2.47
CA PHE A 504 19.33 3.58 2.65
C PHE A 504 20.48 4.59 2.79
N ASN A 505 21.63 4.19 3.33
CA ASN A 505 22.85 4.99 3.30
C ASN A 505 23.31 5.28 1.86
N TYR A 506 23.31 4.27 0.99
CA TYR A 506 23.70 4.46 -0.41
C TYR A 506 22.71 5.33 -1.20
N ALA A 507 21.40 5.17 -0.99
CA ALA A 507 20.38 5.86 -1.78
C ALA A 507 19.94 7.22 -1.20
N GLY A 508 19.98 7.41 0.12
CA GLY A 508 19.27 8.48 0.84
C GLY A 508 17.86 8.07 1.25
N ILE A 509 17.21 8.83 2.14
CA ILE A 509 15.92 8.45 2.76
C ILE A 509 14.79 8.35 1.73
N VAL A 510 14.47 9.45 1.04
CA VAL A 510 13.31 9.53 0.13
C VAL A 510 13.55 8.64 -1.09
N THR A 511 14.73 8.75 -1.70
CA THR A 511 15.09 7.91 -2.85
C THR A 511 15.16 6.44 -2.46
N GLY A 512 15.67 6.11 -1.26
CA GLY A 512 15.68 4.75 -0.73
C GLY A 512 14.28 4.16 -0.58
N ILE A 513 13.31 4.93 -0.06
CA ILE A 513 11.91 4.46 0.04
C ILE A 513 11.32 4.21 -1.36
N ILE A 514 11.47 5.16 -2.29
CA ILE A 514 10.95 5.05 -3.66
C ILE A 514 11.56 3.84 -4.38
N LEU A 515 12.89 3.70 -4.33
CA LEU A 515 13.61 2.60 -4.97
C LEU A 515 13.27 1.25 -4.32
N LEU A 516 13.19 1.17 -2.98
CA LEU A 516 12.86 -0.06 -2.27
C LEU A 516 11.45 -0.55 -2.64
N VAL A 517 10.45 0.35 -2.63
CA VAL A 517 9.08 0.03 -3.03
C VAL A 517 9.02 -0.39 -4.51
N SER A 518 9.75 0.31 -5.39
CA SER A 518 9.80 -0.03 -6.82
C SER A 518 10.40 -1.42 -7.07
N VAL A 519 11.54 -1.71 -6.44
CA VAL A 519 12.21 -3.02 -6.54
C VAL A 519 11.31 -4.11 -5.98
N CYS A 520 10.65 -3.87 -4.86
CA CYS A 520 9.76 -4.85 -4.27
C CYS A 520 8.58 -5.17 -5.20
N PHE A 521 7.94 -4.15 -5.78
CA PHE A 521 6.87 -4.35 -6.77
C PHE A 521 7.36 -5.18 -7.97
N MET A 522 8.55 -4.88 -8.50
CA MET A 522 9.15 -5.64 -9.60
C MET A 522 9.42 -7.10 -9.22
N LEU A 523 9.96 -7.37 -8.03
CA LEU A 523 10.26 -8.73 -7.57
C LEU A 523 9.00 -9.55 -7.29
N ILE A 524 7.94 -8.95 -6.73
CA ILE A 524 6.65 -9.60 -6.54
C ILE A 524 6.06 -9.99 -7.89
N HIS A 525 5.99 -9.02 -8.81
CA HIS A 525 5.46 -9.25 -10.14
C HIS A 525 6.28 -10.30 -10.90
N GLY A 526 7.61 -10.28 -10.78
CA GLY A 526 8.51 -11.29 -11.33
C GLY A 526 8.21 -12.70 -10.82
N MET A 527 7.98 -12.84 -9.51
CA MET A 527 7.62 -14.11 -8.88
C MET A 527 6.24 -14.60 -9.33
N GLN A 528 5.25 -13.71 -9.40
CA GLN A 528 3.91 -14.05 -9.91
C GLN A 528 3.97 -14.50 -11.37
N MET A 529 4.68 -13.76 -12.22
CA MET A 529 4.91 -14.09 -13.63
C MET A 529 5.55 -15.47 -13.77
N LEU A 530 6.56 -15.78 -12.96
CA LEU A 530 7.20 -17.09 -12.94
C LEU A 530 6.21 -18.22 -12.63
N ILE A 531 5.47 -18.12 -11.53
CA ILE A 531 4.52 -19.16 -11.10
C ILE A 531 3.43 -19.37 -12.16
N ILE A 532 2.92 -18.27 -12.74
CA ILE A 532 1.91 -18.33 -13.79
C ILE A 532 2.44 -19.04 -15.03
N CYS A 533 3.68 -18.75 -15.43
CA CYS A 533 4.32 -19.48 -16.52
C CYS A 533 4.52 -20.97 -16.19
N MET A 534 4.87 -21.31 -14.95
CA MET A 534 4.99 -22.72 -14.51
C MET A 534 3.65 -23.45 -14.56
N ILE A 535 2.56 -22.82 -14.10
CA ILE A 535 1.20 -23.39 -14.19
C ILE A 535 0.80 -23.59 -15.65
N GLU A 536 1.08 -22.62 -16.51
CA GLU A 536 0.78 -22.73 -17.94
C GLU A 536 1.59 -23.86 -18.59
N CYS A 537 2.89 -23.97 -18.28
CA CYS A 537 3.71 -25.09 -18.74
C CYS A 537 3.11 -26.43 -18.28
N SER A 538 2.70 -26.51 -17.01
CA SER A 538 2.06 -27.71 -16.44
C SER A 538 0.80 -28.08 -17.21
N ARG A 539 -0.03 -27.09 -17.53
CA ARG A 539 -1.25 -27.24 -18.32
C ARG A 539 -0.95 -27.74 -19.73
N ARG A 540 0.02 -27.14 -20.43
CA ARG A 540 0.36 -27.54 -21.81
C ARG A 540 1.03 -28.92 -21.88
N MET A 541 1.79 -29.30 -20.86
CA MET A 541 2.41 -30.63 -20.75
C MET A 541 1.47 -31.69 -20.17
N GLN A 542 0.29 -31.32 -19.67
CA GLN A 542 -0.66 -32.23 -19.01
C GLN A 542 -0.04 -32.93 -17.79
N ILE A 543 0.76 -32.20 -17.01
CA ILE A 543 1.37 -32.68 -15.76
C ILE A 543 0.84 -31.90 -14.56
N GLY A 544 0.75 -32.52 -13.38
CA GLY A 544 0.23 -31.87 -12.18
C GLY A 544 1.08 -30.70 -11.67
N TYR A 545 2.39 -30.70 -11.92
CA TYR A 545 3.28 -29.61 -11.53
C TYR A 545 4.57 -29.58 -12.36
N ALA A 546 4.85 -28.47 -13.03
CA ALA A 546 6.12 -28.19 -13.70
C ALA A 546 7.04 -27.43 -12.75
N THR A 547 8.21 -27.98 -12.45
CA THR A 547 9.25 -27.27 -11.69
C THR A 547 9.87 -26.15 -12.53
N TYR A 548 10.52 -25.18 -11.88
CA TYR A 548 11.15 -24.05 -12.57
C TYR A 548 12.11 -24.48 -13.70
N PRO A 549 13.04 -25.44 -13.50
CA PRO A 549 13.90 -25.91 -14.57
C PRO A 549 13.13 -26.51 -15.76
N VAL A 550 12.06 -27.28 -15.49
CA VAL A 550 11.23 -27.90 -16.53
C VAL A 550 10.44 -26.85 -17.31
N ALA A 551 9.88 -25.85 -16.62
CA ALA A 551 9.18 -24.75 -17.25
C ALA A 551 10.10 -23.96 -18.20
N MET A 552 11.38 -23.77 -17.83
CA MET A 552 12.34 -23.08 -18.69
C MET A 552 12.67 -23.88 -19.96
N VAL A 553 12.95 -25.18 -19.84
CA VAL A 553 13.22 -26.05 -21.00
C VAL A 553 12.04 -26.05 -21.96
N TYR A 554 10.84 -26.31 -21.44
CA TYR A 554 9.62 -26.39 -22.23
C TYR A 554 9.35 -25.07 -22.96
N SER A 555 9.44 -23.94 -22.25
CA SER A 555 9.19 -22.63 -22.83
C SER A 555 10.21 -22.29 -23.91
N PHE A 556 11.50 -22.55 -23.67
CA PHE A 556 12.56 -22.26 -24.64
C PHE A 556 12.44 -23.11 -25.92
N ASP A 557 11.92 -24.34 -25.81
CA ASP A 557 11.64 -25.20 -26.97
C ASP A 557 10.51 -24.65 -27.86
N GLN A 558 9.60 -23.87 -27.27
CA GLN A 558 8.55 -23.14 -27.98
C GLN A 558 9.02 -21.79 -28.57
N GLY A 559 10.17 -21.29 -28.13
CA GLY A 559 10.70 -19.98 -28.49
C GLY A 559 11.34 -19.88 -29.89
N PRO A 560 12.00 -18.74 -30.19
CA PRO A 560 12.75 -18.56 -31.44
C PRO A 560 13.95 -19.51 -31.55
N ARG A 561 14.49 -19.68 -32.77
CA ARG A 561 15.55 -20.67 -33.09
C ARG A 561 16.73 -20.67 -32.10
N PHE A 562 17.15 -19.50 -31.62
CA PHE A 562 18.23 -19.36 -30.62
C PHE A 562 17.88 -20.02 -29.28
N PHE A 563 16.69 -19.76 -28.74
CA PHE A 563 16.23 -20.33 -27.48
C PHE A 563 16.01 -21.84 -27.58
N LYS A 564 15.54 -22.34 -28.73
CA LYS A 564 15.41 -23.79 -28.97
C LYS A 564 16.74 -24.53 -28.89
N TYR A 565 17.82 -23.92 -29.35
CA TYR A 565 19.16 -24.53 -29.26
C TYR A 565 19.65 -24.62 -27.81
N ILE A 566 19.33 -23.60 -27.00
CA ILE A 566 19.74 -23.50 -25.60
C ILE A 566 18.76 -24.20 -24.64
N SER A 567 17.58 -24.62 -25.11
CA SER A 567 16.52 -25.20 -24.27
C SER A 567 17.03 -26.35 -23.41
N LYS A 568 17.85 -27.25 -23.97
CA LYS A 568 18.46 -28.39 -23.25
C LYS A 568 19.41 -27.98 -22.12
N ALA A 569 20.04 -26.81 -22.23
CA ALA A 569 20.88 -26.25 -21.18
C ALA A 569 20.06 -25.54 -20.09
N GLY A 570 18.79 -25.22 -20.34
CA GLY A 570 17.92 -24.47 -19.43
C GLY A 570 17.83 -25.08 -18.03
N THR A 571 17.68 -26.42 -17.93
CA THR A 571 17.65 -27.10 -16.63
C THR A 571 18.92 -26.83 -15.82
N TYR A 572 20.08 -27.03 -16.44
CA TYR A 572 21.38 -26.87 -15.79
C TYR A 572 21.65 -25.43 -15.39
N ILE A 573 21.19 -24.46 -16.19
CA ILE A 573 21.33 -23.03 -15.89
C ILE A 573 20.48 -22.66 -14.66
N VAL A 574 19.19 -23.01 -14.64
CA VAL A 574 18.31 -22.67 -13.51
C VAL A 574 18.78 -23.35 -12.24
N ASP A 575 19.04 -24.66 -12.28
CA ASP A 575 19.50 -25.41 -11.11
C ASP A 575 20.85 -24.90 -10.62
N GLY A 576 21.77 -24.57 -11.52
CA GLY A 576 23.06 -24.00 -11.18
C GLY A 576 22.95 -22.64 -10.49
N VAL A 577 22.13 -21.73 -11.02
CA VAL A 577 21.91 -20.41 -10.42
C VAL A 577 21.16 -20.53 -9.09
N LEU A 578 20.19 -21.44 -8.97
CA LEU A 578 19.43 -21.66 -7.74
C LEU A 578 20.30 -22.27 -6.64
N ALA A 579 21.15 -23.25 -6.97
CA ALA A 579 22.14 -23.82 -6.05
C ALA A 579 23.16 -22.76 -5.62
N PHE A 580 23.69 -21.95 -6.56
CA PHE A 580 24.62 -20.86 -6.25
C PHE A 580 23.98 -19.79 -5.36
N SER A 581 22.70 -19.48 -5.57
CA SER A 581 21.95 -18.54 -4.72
C SER A 581 21.86 -19.03 -3.28
N GLN A 582 21.51 -20.30 -3.08
CA GLN A 582 21.38 -20.87 -1.74
C GLN A 582 22.75 -21.03 -1.06
N PHE A 583 23.78 -21.36 -1.85
CA PHE A 583 25.17 -21.34 -1.38
C PHE A 583 25.55 -19.95 -0.86
N GLY A 584 25.29 -18.90 -1.64
CA GLY A 584 25.55 -17.51 -1.22
C GLY A 584 24.81 -17.11 0.06
N VAL A 585 23.55 -17.51 0.22
CA VAL A 585 22.79 -17.30 1.47
C VAL A 585 23.48 -17.97 2.66
N CYS A 586 23.96 -19.21 2.51
CA CYS A 586 24.70 -19.88 3.57
C CYS A 586 26.03 -19.18 3.91
N VAL A 587 26.77 -18.67 2.92
CA VAL A 587 28.00 -17.88 3.18
C VAL A 587 27.66 -16.65 4.01
N VAL A 588 26.63 -15.88 3.61
CA VAL A 588 26.15 -14.71 4.35
C VAL A 588 25.75 -15.08 5.78
N TYR A 589 25.02 -16.18 5.97
CA TYR A 589 24.62 -16.63 7.31
C TYR A 589 25.83 -16.97 8.19
N ASN A 590 26.84 -17.64 7.65
CA ASN A 590 28.05 -17.96 8.40
C ASN A 590 28.79 -16.70 8.85
N VAL A 591 29.03 -15.76 7.92
CA VAL A 591 29.69 -14.47 8.21
C VAL A 591 28.88 -13.66 9.23
N PHE A 592 27.56 -13.59 9.06
CA PHE A 592 26.67 -12.86 9.97
C PHE A 592 26.76 -13.40 11.40
N VAL A 593 26.62 -14.72 11.57
CA VAL A 593 26.61 -15.36 12.88
C VAL A 593 27.97 -15.20 13.54
N ALA A 594 29.05 -15.37 12.78
CA ALA A 594 30.42 -15.16 13.27
C ALA A 594 30.66 -13.71 13.73
N ALA A 595 30.27 -12.72 12.93
CA ALA A 595 30.44 -11.31 13.28
C ALA A 595 29.62 -10.89 14.51
N THR A 596 28.39 -11.41 14.62
CA THR A 596 27.52 -11.15 15.78
C THR A 596 28.07 -11.82 17.04
N LEU A 597 28.54 -13.07 16.92
CA LEU A 597 29.11 -13.81 18.05
C LEU A 597 30.44 -13.22 18.51
N LYS A 598 31.28 -12.74 17.58
CA LYS A 598 32.50 -11.99 17.89
C LYS A 598 32.19 -10.79 18.79
N GLN A 599 31.19 -9.98 18.46
CA GLN A 599 30.79 -8.84 19.29
C GLN A 599 30.27 -9.24 20.68
N LEU A 600 29.74 -10.45 20.86
CA LEU A 600 29.30 -10.96 22.16
C LEU A 600 30.46 -11.49 23.00
N ILE A 601 31.41 -12.20 22.37
CA ILE A 601 32.51 -12.87 23.07
C ILE A 601 33.64 -11.89 23.37
N ASP A 602 33.97 -10.98 22.45
CA ASP A 602 35.07 -10.03 22.62
C ASP A 602 34.90 -9.13 23.85
N VAL A 603 33.64 -8.84 24.22
CA VAL A 603 33.30 -8.03 25.41
C VAL A 603 33.70 -8.74 26.70
N ASN A 604 33.65 -10.08 26.72
CA ASN A 604 33.78 -10.88 27.95
C ASN A 604 35.08 -11.68 28.04
N TRP A 605 35.66 -12.11 26.91
CA TRP A 605 36.74 -13.11 26.88
C TRP A 605 37.93 -12.76 25.97
N GLY A 606 37.99 -11.56 25.41
CA GLY A 606 39.14 -11.04 24.66
C GLY A 606 38.98 -11.05 23.13
N VAL A 607 39.81 -10.27 22.44
CA VAL A 607 39.66 -9.95 21.02
C VAL A 607 40.36 -11.00 20.13
N ALA A 608 39.60 -11.72 19.30
CA ALA A 608 40.14 -12.63 18.28
C ALA A 608 39.75 -12.23 16.85
N ASP A 609 40.49 -12.65 15.83
CA ASP A 609 40.17 -12.33 14.42
C ASP A 609 38.81 -12.94 14.01
N LEU A 610 37.98 -12.17 13.28
CA LEU A 610 36.70 -12.60 12.72
C LEU A 610 36.80 -13.91 11.94
N ARG A 611 37.91 -14.13 11.22
CA ARG A 611 38.13 -15.36 10.43
C ARG A 611 38.14 -16.63 11.30
N ILE A 612 38.62 -16.52 12.53
CA ILE A 612 38.61 -17.64 13.50
C ILE A 612 37.18 -17.96 13.92
N TYR A 613 36.36 -16.95 14.20
CA TYR A 613 34.94 -17.14 14.51
C TYR A 613 34.18 -17.78 13.34
N ILE A 614 34.46 -17.38 12.09
CA ILE A 614 33.88 -18.00 10.89
C ILE A 614 34.21 -19.50 10.83
N ALA A 615 35.48 -19.86 11.08
CA ALA A 615 35.91 -21.26 11.09
C ALA A 615 35.26 -22.07 12.23
N LEU A 616 35.18 -21.50 13.43
CA LEU A 616 34.54 -22.12 14.60
C LEU A 616 33.05 -22.38 14.36
N ILE A 617 32.31 -21.37 13.87
CA ILE A 617 30.89 -21.51 13.58
C ILE A 617 30.65 -22.54 12.47
N ALA A 618 31.46 -22.53 11.41
CA ALA A 618 31.37 -23.54 10.36
C ALA A 618 31.58 -24.97 10.90
N LEU A 619 32.53 -25.17 11.82
CA LEU A 619 32.74 -26.45 12.49
C LEU A 619 31.50 -26.87 13.32
N CYS A 620 30.92 -25.94 14.07
CA CYS A 620 29.69 -26.16 14.84
C CYS A 620 28.45 -26.42 13.95
N LEU A 621 28.45 -25.95 12.70
CA LEU A 621 27.36 -26.17 11.73
C LEU A 621 27.38 -27.57 11.11
N ILE A 622 28.50 -28.31 11.15
CA ILE A 622 28.58 -29.65 10.54
C ILE A 622 27.53 -30.62 11.14
N PRO A 623 27.40 -30.79 12.46
CA PRO A 623 26.39 -31.69 13.04
C PRO A 623 24.94 -31.39 12.64
N PRO A 624 24.41 -30.16 12.77
CA PRO A 624 23.04 -29.87 12.35
C PRO A 624 22.85 -29.98 10.82
N PHE A 625 23.90 -29.77 10.03
CA PHE A 625 23.85 -29.93 8.57
C PHE A 625 23.75 -31.38 8.10
N GLN A 626 24.10 -32.35 8.96
CA GLN A 626 23.96 -33.79 8.69
C GLN A 626 22.52 -34.29 8.79
N ILE A 627 21.56 -33.45 9.21
CA ILE A 627 20.14 -33.83 9.25
C ILE A 627 19.61 -33.94 7.81
N ARG A 628 19.42 -35.19 7.34
CA ARG A 628 19.01 -35.47 5.95
C ARG A 628 17.50 -35.34 5.71
N LYS A 629 16.68 -35.59 6.73
CA LYS A 629 15.21 -35.52 6.59
C LYS A 629 14.70 -34.18 7.07
N LEU A 630 14.07 -33.43 6.17
CA LEU A 630 13.46 -32.11 6.45
C LEU A 630 12.52 -32.13 7.66
N LYS A 631 11.78 -33.23 7.87
CA LYS A 631 10.88 -33.42 9.02
C LYS A 631 11.55 -33.16 10.37
N TYR A 632 12.83 -33.53 10.53
CA TYR A 632 13.54 -33.32 11.80
C TYR A 632 14.06 -31.89 11.98
N LEU A 633 14.10 -31.08 10.91
CA LEU A 633 14.47 -29.66 10.97
C LEU A 633 13.30 -28.78 11.42
N VAL A 634 12.05 -29.25 11.30
CA VAL A 634 10.83 -28.49 11.65
C VAL A 634 10.87 -27.89 13.08
N PRO A 635 11.18 -28.62 14.17
CA PRO A 635 11.20 -28.04 15.51
C PRO A 635 12.27 -26.97 15.70
N PHE A 636 13.47 -27.17 15.13
CA PHE A 636 14.53 -26.16 15.12
C PHE A 636 14.10 -24.92 14.34
N ASN A 637 13.37 -25.11 13.25
CA ASN A 637 12.83 -24.03 12.44
C ASN A 637 11.79 -23.22 13.23
N ILE A 638 10.92 -23.86 14.00
CA ILE A 638 9.93 -23.18 14.85
C ILE A 638 10.65 -22.36 15.93
N LEU A 639 11.63 -22.96 16.62
CA LEU A 639 12.43 -22.28 17.63
C LEU A 639 13.16 -21.06 17.04
N ALA A 640 13.80 -21.23 15.87
CA ALA A 640 14.46 -20.15 15.15
C ALA A 640 13.49 -19.01 14.81
N SER A 641 12.25 -19.32 14.43
CA SER A 641 11.22 -18.29 14.16
C SER A 641 10.89 -17.48 15.42
N ILE A 642 10.74 -18.12 16.57
CA ILE A 642 10.44 -17.43 17.83
C ILE A 642 11.61 -16.51 18.20
N LEU A 643 12.84 -17.02 18.13
CA LEU A 643 14.05 -16.27 18.45
C LEU A 643 14.26 -15.08 17.52
N ILE A 644 14.07 -15.25 16.21
CA ILE A 644 14.28 -14.15 15.25
C ILE A 644 13.25 -13.04 15.43
N TYR A 645 11.97 -13.35 15.64
CA TYR A 645 10.95 -12.30 15.85
C TYR A 645 11.13 -11.59 17.19
N THR A 646 11.53 -12.32 18.24
CA THR A 646 11.83 -11.73 19.55
C THR A 646 13.06 -10.83 19.46
N GLY A 647 14.16 -11.31 18.88
CA GLY A 647 15.38 -10.54 18.67
C GLY A 647 15.15 -9.32 17.77
N PHE A 648 14.38 -9.45 16.68
CA PHE A 648 14.00 -8.35 15.81
C PHE A 648 13.19 -7.27 16.55
N SER A 649 12.23 -7.67 17.41
CA SER A 649 11.44 -6.73 18.21
C SER A 649 12.32 -5.96 19.21
N LEU A 650 13.32 -6.63 19.80
CA LEU A 650 14.29 -5.98 20.68
C LEU A 650 15.22 -5.02 19.92
N MET A 651 15.68 -5.38 18.72
CA MET A 651 16.49 -4.48 17.89
C MET A 651 15.69 -3.24 17.46
N MET A 652 14.40 -3.41 17.20
CA MET A 652 13.50 -2.30 16.87
C MET A 652 13.47 -1.26 18.00
N TYR A 653 13.50 -1.66 19.28
CA TYR A 653 13.57 -0.72 20.40
C TYR A 653 14.79 0.24 20.28
N TYR A 654 15.98 -0.29 19.99
CA TYR A 654 17.20 0.51 19.86
C TYR A 654 17.20 1.45 18.65
N LEU A 655 16.41 1.15 17.62
CA LEU A 655 16.26 2.02 16.46
C LEU A 655 15.49 3.31 16.76
N PHE A 656 14.58 3.29 17.74
CA PHE A 656 13.75 4.44 18.12
C PHE A 656 14.36 5.30 19.23
N VAL A 657 15.42 4.84 19.89
CA VAL A 657 16.04 5.53 21.03
C VAL A 657 17.22 6.38 20.56
N GLY A 658 17.23 7.67 20.91
CA GLY A 658 18.36 8.58 20.65
C GLY A 658 18.48 9.05 19.20
N LEU A 659 17.37 9.35 18.54
CA LEU A 659 17.35 9.80 17.15
C LEU A 659 17.95 11.21 16.99
N PRO A 660 18.95 11.41 16.12
CA PRO A 660 19.50 12.73 15.81
C PRO A 660 18.53 13.56 14.95
N PRO A 661 18.73 14.88 14.84
CA PRO A 661 17.96 15.73 13.92
C PRO A 661 18.01 15.19 12.49
N ILE A 662 16.86 15.08 11.83
CA ILE A 662 16.78 14.50 10.47
C ILE A 662 17.56 15.31 9.41
N THR A 663 17.87 16.58 9.71
CA THR A 663 18.67 17.47 8.84
C THR A 663 20.12 17.02 8.69
N GLU A 664 20.63 16.20 9.60
CA GLU A 664 21.99 15.63 9.53
C GLU A 664 22.07 14.38 8.64
N ARG A 665 20.99 14.05 7.92
CA ARG A 665 20.91 12.86 7.07
C ARG A 665 20.65 13.24 5.62
N ASN A 666 21.18 12.46 4.70
CA ASN A 666 20.89 12.65 3.28
C ASN A 666 19.43 12.29 2.97
N ILE A 667 18.59 13.32 2.86
CA ILE A 667 17.15 13.17 2.65
C ILE A 667 16.86 12.69 1.22
N PHE A 668 17.48 13.31 0.21
CA PHE A 668 17.16 13.05 -1.21
C PHE A 668 18.13 12.11 -1.89
N PHE A 669 19.43 12.41 -1.91
CA PHE A 669 20.42 11.59 -2.60
C PHE A 669 21.58 11.27 -1.67
N GLY A 670 21.86 9.97 -1.51
CA GLY A 670 23.07 9.47 -0.88
C GLY A 670 24.24 9.40 -1.87
N ARG A 671 25.11 8.41 -1.71
CA ARG A 671 26.26 8.13 -2.60
C ARG A 671 25.79 7.48 -3.90
N ILE A 672 25.59 8.31 -4.93
CA ILE A 672 25.05 7.91 -6.25
C ILE A 672 25.89 6.79 -6.89
N ASP A 673 27.20 6.79 -6.66
CA ASP A 673 28.15 5.76 -7.08
C ASP A 673 27.85 4.37 -6.48
N LYS A 674 27.21 4.30 -5.31
CA LYS A 674 26.86 3.07 -4.60
C LYS A 674 25.42 2.60 -4.83
N ILE A 675 24.64 3.25 -5.70
CA ILE A 675 23.28 2.82 -6.05
C ILE A 675 23.23 1.38 -6.61
N PRO A 676 24.20 0.88 -7.41
CA PRO A 676 24.20 -0.54 -7.79
C PRO A 676 24.25 -1.49 -6.60
N LEU A 677 24.97 -1.11 -5.53
CA LEU A 677 25.05 -1.92 -4.30
C LEU A 677 23.70 -1.95 -3.57
N PHE A 678 22.96 -0.83 -3.58
CA PHE A 678 21.58 -0.75 -3.06
C PHE A 678 20.69 -1.81 -3.72
N PHE A 679 20.71 -1.89 -5.06
CA PHE A 679 19.86 -2.85 -5.77
C PHE A 679 20.23 -4.27 -5.41
N GLY A 680 21.52 -4.62 -5.38
CA GLY A 680 21.96 -5.97 -4.99
C GLY A 680 21.50 -6.36 -3.58
N ILE A 681 21.66 -5.48 -2.58
CA ILE A 681 21.23 -5.75 -1.21
C ILE A 681 19.70 -5.88 -1.16
N ALA A 682 18.97 -4.96 -1.80
CA ALA A 682 17.50 -5.01 -1.83
C ALA A 682 16.98 -6.31 -2.48
N LEU A 683 17.60 -6.75 -3.59
CA LEU A 683 17.26 -7.99 -4.27
C LEU A 683 17.50 -9.21 -3.37
N PHE A 684 18.65 -9.27 -2.69
CA PHE A 684 18.95 -10.34 -1.73
C PHE A 684 17.94 -10.36 -0.58
N SER A 685 17.59 -9.20 -0.04
CA SER A 685 16.76 -9.11 1.16
C SER A 685 15.30 -9.46 0.88
N ILE A 686 14.72 -8.96 -0.22
CA ILE A 686 13.26 -9.01 -0.44
C ILE A 686 12.76 -10.39 -0.88
N THR A 687 13.60 -11.21 -1.53
CA THR A 687 13.12 -12.43 -2.18
C THR A 687 14.07 -13.60 -2.04
N SER A 688 13.50 -14.77 -1.73
CA SER A 688 14.17 -16.07 -1.83
C SER A 688 13.34 -16.99 -2.72
N VAL A 689 13.65 -16.97 -4.01
CA VAL A 689 12.87 -17.64 -5.07
C VAL A 689 12.69 -19.13 -4.79
N GLY A 690 13.77 -19.83 -4.41
CA GLY A 690 13.73 -21.27 -4.16
C GLY A 690 12.78 -21.68 -3.03
N VAL A 691 12.83 -20.96 -1.90
CA VAL A 691 11.96 -21.26 -0.75
C VAL A 691 10.52 -20.81 -1.02
N MET A 692 10.32 -19.68 -1.71
CA MET A 692 8.97 -19.22 -2.10
C MET A 692 8.28 -20.21 -3.03
N LEU A 693 9.00 -20.78 -4.01
CA LEU A 693 8.49 -21.86 -4.87
C LEU A 693 8.20 -23.13 -4.08
N ALA A 694 9.08 -23.52 -3.15
CA ALA A 694 8.83 -24.68 -2.30
C ALA A 694 7.58 -24.52 -1.42
N ILE A 695 7.31 -23.30 -0.92
CA ILE A 695 6.09 -23.02 -0.14
C ILE A 695 4.84 -23.11 -1.02
N GLU A 696 4.87 -22.49 -2.22
CA GLU A 696 3.77 -22.66 -3.19
C GLU A 696 3.55 -24.15 -3.49
N ALA A 697 4.65 -24.90 -3.58
CA ALA A 697 4.60 -26.29 -4.00
C ALA A 697 3.91 -27.23 -2.99
N GLU A 698 3.94 -26.85 -1.71
CA GLU A 698 3.41 -27.65 -0.60
C GLU A 698 2.06 -27.12 -0.09
N MET A 699 1.46 -26.10 -0.73
CA MET A 699 0.18 -25.54 -0.27
C MET A 699 -1.03 -26.44 -0.51
N ALA A 700 -1.96 -26.45 0.45
CA ALA A 700 -3.27 -27.11 0.31
C ALA A 700 -4.14 -26.50 -0.81
N LYS A 701 -4.08 -25.17 -0.96
CA LYS A 701 -4.88 -24.41 -1.93
C LYS A 701 -3.97 -23.45 -2.71
N PRO A 702 -3.14 -23.95 -3.65
CA PRO A 702 -2.15 -23.14 -4.35
C PRO A 702 -2.78 -22.00 -5.18
N ARG A 703 -4.04 -22.12 -5.60
CA ARG A 703 -4.81 -21.02 -6.22
C ARG A 703 -4.91 -19.76 -5.35
N HIS A 704 -4.84 -19.89 -4.03
CA HIS A 704 -4.84 -18.75 -3.10
C HIS A 704 -3.45 -18.10 -2.93
N TYR A 705 -2.38 -18.70 -3.47
CA TYR A 705 -1.04 -18.13 -3.38
C TYR A 705 -0.93 -16.83 -4.17
N LEU A 706 -1.52 -16.79 -5.37
CA LEU A 706 -1.51 -15.67 -6.31
C LEU A 706 -2.75 -14.77 -6.18
N GLY A 707 -2.61 -13.51 -6.62
CA GLY A 707 -3.68 -12.51 -6.68
C GLY A 707 -3.48 -11.39 -5.67
N TRP A 708 -4.17 -10.25 -5.85
CA TRP A 708 -3.96 -9.01 -5.07
C TRP A 708 -4.12 -9.18 -3.55
N PHE A 709 -4.93 -10.14 -3.11
CA PHE A 709 -5.08 -10.55 -1.70
C PHE A 709 -4.59 -11.99 -1.44
N GLY A 710 -3.80 -12.52 -2.37
CA GLY A 710 -3.16 -13.82 -2.26
C GLY A 710 -2.22 -13.89 -1.06
N VAL A 711 -1.83 -15.10 -0.70
CA VAL A 711 -0.93 -15.33 0.44
C VAL A 711 0.42 -14.64 0.21
N LEU A 712 0.94 -14.66 -1.02
CA LEU A 712 2.19 -13.99 -1.39
C LEU A 712 2.12 -12.47 -1.20
N ASP A 713 1.10 -11.83 -1.78
CA ASP A 713 0.97 -10.36 -1.78
C ASP A 713 0.75 -9.81 -0.37
N ARG A 714 -0.03 -10.51 0.45
CA ARG A 714 -0.21 -10.13 1.86
C ARG A 714 1.08 -10.26 2.68
N ALA A 715 1.84 -11.33 2.47
CA ALA A 715 3.12 -11.53 3.17
C ALA A 715 4.11 -10.43 2.78
N ILE A 716 4.22 -10.14 1.49
CA ILE A 716 5.18 -9.14 1.01
C ILE A 716 4.76 -7.71 1.37
N LEU A 717 3.47 -7.38 1.41
CA LEU A 717 3.01 -6.08 1.92
C LEU A 717 3.50 -5.82 3.36
N LEU A 718 3.39 -6.82 4.24
CA LEU A 718 3.89 -6.72 5.61
C LEU A 718 5.41 -6.59 5.67
N VAL A 719 6.12 -7.30 4.77
CA VAL A 719 7.57 -7.17 4.61
C VAL A 719 7.95 -5.75 4.20
N ILE A 720 7.30 -5.16 3.19
CA ILE A 720 7.60 -3.80 2.71
C ILE A 720 7.48 -2.79 3.86
N ILE A 721 6.40 -2.86 4.62
CA ILE A 721 6.18 -1.98 5.78
C ILE A 721 7.33 -2.14 6.77
N SER A 722 7.71 -3.39 7.06
CA SER A 722 8.80 -3.69 7.99
C SER A 722 10.14 -3.17 7.47
N TYR A 723 10.43 -3.35 6.18
CA TYR A 723 11.70 -2.99 5.54
C TYR A 723 11.86 -1.48 5.39
N VAL A 724 10.79 -0.76 5.02
CA VAL A 724 10.78 0.70 4.99
C VAL A 724 11.01 1.26 6.39
N THR A 725 10.33 0.69 7.40
CA THR A 725 10.50 1.12 8.80
C THR A 725 11.93 0.88 9.28
N PHE A 726 12.47 -0.32 9.06
CA PHE A 726 13.82 -0.68 9.48
C PHE A 726 14.88 0.13 8.72
N GLY A 727 14.74 0.23 7.40
CA GLY A 727 15.65 1.00 6.54
C GLY A 727 15.71 2.47 6.93
N LEU A 728 14.54 3.09 7.08
CA LEU A 728 14.41 4.48 7.51
C LEU A 728 15.01 4.70 8.90
N MET A 729 14.56 3.94 9.89
CA MET A 729 14.97 4.16 11.29
C MET A 729 16.43 3.79 11.52
N GLY A 730 16.90 2.71 10.89
CA GLY A 730 18.31 2.30 10.95
C GLY A 730 19.24 3.36 10.37
N TYR A 731 18.94 3.84 9.16
CA TYR A 731 19.75 4.89 8.55
C TYR A 731 19.61 6.25 9.27
N TRP A 732 18.41 6.58 9.77
CA TRP A 732 18.24 7.80 10.57
C TRP A 732 19.10 7.75 11.83
N ARG A 733 19.10 6.61 12.54
CA ARG A 733 19.87 6.46 13.78
C ARG A 733 21.38 6.50 13.54
N TYR A 734 21.90 5.66 12.64
CA TYR A 734 23.34 5.43 12.49
C TYR A 734 23.99 6.22 11.34
N GLY A 735 23.21 6.74 10.38
CA GLY A 735 23.73 7.59 9.31
C GLY A 735 24.84 6.91 8.50
N ASP A 736 25.97 7.62 8.37
CA ASP A 736 27.14 7.16 7.64
C ASP A 736 27.86 5.96 8.30
N ASP A 737 27.68 5.76 9.62
CA ASP A 737 28.29 4.67 10.39
C ASP A 737 27.50 3.34 10.30
N THR A 738 26.49 3.27 9.42
CA THR A 738 25.68 2.07 9.25
C THR A 738 26.52 0.92 8.71
N ALA A 739 26.63 -0.17 9.48
CA ALA A 739 27.36 -1.37 9.08
C ALA A 739 26.53 -2.26 8.14
N GLY A 740 27.15 -3.32 7.61
CA GLY A 740 26.48 -4.32 6.76
C GLY A 740 25.26 -4.99 7.40
N SER A 741 25.17 -4.95 8.72
CA SER A 741 23.98 -5.33 9.47
C SER A 741 23.79 -4.41 10.67
N ILE A 742 22.55 -4.00 10.92
CA ILE A 742 22.19 -3.23 12.11
C ILE A 742 22.55 -3.94 13.42
N ALA A 743 22.58 -5.28 13.43
CA ALA A 743 22.97 -6.05 14.60
C ALA A 743 24.38 -5.69 15.07
N LEU A 744 25.24 -5.27 14.14
CA LEU A 744 26.60 -4.84 14.40
C LEU A 744 26.69 -3.41 14.95
N ASN A 745 25.67 -2.58 14.72
CA ASN A 745 25.64 -1.18 15.17
C ASN A 745 25.10 -0.98 16.58
N ILE A 746 24.26 -1.91 17.08
CA ILE A 746 23.62 -1.78 18.40
C ILE A 746 24.68 -1.90 19.51
N PRO A 747 24.59 -1.11 20.60
CA PRO A 747 25.53 -1.12 21.73
C PRO A 747 25.84 -2.53 22.25
N THR A 748 27.07 -2.82 22.68
CA THR A 748 27.48 -4.15 23.18
C THR A 748 27.56 -4.23 24.70
N ASP A 749 27.46 -3.10 25.39
CA ASP A 749 27.54 -2.94 26.84
C ASP A 749 26.23 -3.31 27.56
N GLU A 750 25.09 -3.13 26.92
CA GLU A 750 23.79 -3.43 27.51
C GLU A 750 23.39 -4.91 27.38
N VAL A 751 22.93 -5.51 28.49
CA VAL A 751 22.45 -6.90 28.53
C VAL A 751 21.31 -7.15 27.54
N LEU A 752 20.39 -6.19 27.40
CA LEU A 752 19.24 -6.32 26.48
C LEU A 752 19.69 -6.43 25.02
N SER A 753 20.69 -5.64 24.63
CA SER A 753 21.30 -5.73 23.30
C SER A 753 22.03 -7.06 23.11
N GLN A 754 22.81 -7.51 24.10
CA GLN A 754 23.51 -8.79 24.04
C GLN A 754 22.53 -9.96 23.87
N VAL A 755 21.40 -9.94 24.58
CA VAL A 755 20.31 -10.91 24.42
C VAL A 755 19.72 -10.85 23.01
N ALA A 756 19.45 -9.65 22.47
CA ALA A 756 18.93 -9.48 21.11
C ALA A 756 19.89 -10.06 20.05
N LYS A 757 21.19 -9.75 20.15
CA LYS A 757 22.25 -10.30 19.28
C LYS A 757 22.34 -11.83 19.40
N GLY A 758 22.30 -12.36 20.63
CA GLY A 758 22.32 -13.81 20.89
C GLY A 758 21.12 -14.54 20.29
N PHE A 759 19.91 -13.97 20.40
CA PHE A 759 18.70 -14.54 19.80
C PHE A 759 18.76 -14.57 18.29
N ILE A 760 19.21 -13.48 17.65
CA ILE A 760 19.30 -13.43 16.19
C ILE A 760 20.40 -14.36 15.67
N ALA A 761 21.58 -14.37 16.28
CA ALA A 761 22.67 -15.27 15.90
C ALA A 761 22.25 -16.74 16.02
N SER A 762 21.59 -17.11 17.12
CA SER A 762 21.07 -18.46 17.35
C SER A 762 19.97 -18.82 16.34
N ALA A 763 19.06 -17.89 16.02
CA ALA A 763 18.00 -18.13 15.06
C ALA A 763 18.53 -18.40 13.64
N ILE A 764 19.52 -17.62 13.19
CA ILE A 764 20.14 -17.80 11.87
C ILE A 764 20.95 -19.09 11.83
N PHE A 765 21.70 -19.40 12.88
CA PHE A 765 22.41 -20.67 13.02
C PHE A 765 21.48 -21.88 12.88
N LEU A 766 20.32 -21.85 13.55
CA LEU A 766 19.30 -22.91 13.46
C LEU A 766 18.57 -22.97 12.10
N THR A 767 18.55 -21.86 11.34
CA THR A 767 17.91 -21.78 10.02
C THR A 767 18.87 -22.24 8.90
N TYR A 768 20.17 -22.24 9.15
CA TYR A 768 21.21 -22.60 8.18
C TYR A 768 20.99 -23.95 7.47
N PRO A 769 20.64 -25.06 8.15
CA PRO A 769 20.46 -26.35 7.49
C PRO A 769 19.32 -26.37 6.47
N LEU A 770 18.30 -25.52 6.65
CA LEU A 770 17.17 -25.42 5.72
C LEU A 770 17.60 -24.85 4.37
N ALA A 771 18.43 -23.79 4.38
CA ALA A 771 18.92 -23.18 3.14
C ALA A 771 19.84 -24.15 2.37
N GLY A 772 20.77 -24.81 3.07
CA GLY A 772 21.66 -25.76 2.40
C GLY A 772 21.00 -27.09 2.03
N PHE A 773 19.82 -27.44 2.57
CA PHE A 773 19.04 -28.59 2.12
C PHE A 773 18.71 -28.49 0.62
N VAL A 774 18.36 -27.29 0.14
CA VAL A 774 18.04 -27.05 -1.28
C VAL A 774 19.25 -27.33 -2.18
N ILE A 775 20.46 -26.97 -1.74
CA ILE A 775 21.70 -27.23 -2.49
C ILE A 775 21.94 -28.73 -2.61
N ILE A 776 21.80 -29.45 -1.49
CA ILE A 776 21.99 -30.91 -1.46
C ILE A 776 20.92 -31.61 -2.31
N ASP A 777 19.67 -31.17 -2.23
CA ASP A 777 18.57 -31.72 -3.01
C ASP A 777 18.83 -31.57 -4.52
N ILE A 778 19.25 -30.38 -4.99
CA ILE A 778 19.61 -30.18 -6.39
C ILE A 778 20.75 -31.11 -6.81
N ILE A 779 21.87 -31.13 -6.08
CA ILE A 779 23.04 -31.93 -6.49
C ILE A 779 22.72 -33.43 -6.43
N MET A 780 22.04 -33.90 -5.38
CA MET A 780 21.72 -35.31 -5.22
C MET A 780 20.61 -35.76 -6.15
N ASN A 781 19.48 -35.05 -6.21
CA ASN A 781 18.30 -35.54 -6.91
C ASN A 781 18.25 -35.11 -8.39
N HIS A 782 18.83 -33.98 -8.77
CA HIS A 782 18.85 -33.56 -10.18
C HIS A 782 20.10 -34.06 -10.93
N PHE A 783 21.24 -34.22 -10.25
CA PHE A 783 22.51 -34.59 -10.90
C PHE A 783 23.00 -36.01 -10.56
N TRP A 784 23.30 -36.32 -9.29
CA TRP A 784 24.02 -37.55 -8.93
C TRP A 784 23.14 -38.81 -8.86
N ASN A 785 21.94 -38.69 -8.33
CA ASN A 785 21.01 -39.80 -8.07
C ASN A 785 19.69 -39.64 -8.83
N LYS A 786 19.73 -39.06 -10.03
CA LYS A 786 18.55 -38.79 -10.86
C LYS A 786 17.68 -40.03 -11.12
N ASN A 787 18.31 -41.20 -11.24
CA ASN A 787 17.63 -42.47 -11.53
C ASN A 787 17.40 -43.34 -10.27
N GLY A 788 17.86 -42.91 -9.09
CA GLY A 788 17.77 -43.69 -7.85
C GLY A 788 18.82 -44.79 -7.66
N ASP A 789 19.68 -45.03 -8.65
CA ASP A 789 20.64 -46.15 -8.68
C ASP A 789 22.03 -45.83 -8.08
N LEU A 790 22.19 -44.71 -7.36
CA LEU A 790 23.50 -44.31 -6.86
C LEU A 790 23.98 -45.23 -5.70
N PRO A 791 25.10 -45.97 -5.86
CA PRO A 791 25.61 -46.83 -4.80
C PRO A 791 26.12 -45.98 -3.63
N ASN A 792 25.80 -46.41 -2.39
CA ASN A 792 26.13 -45.72 -1.15
C ASN A 792 25.67 -44.25 -1.10
N ALA A 793 24.48 -43.95 -1.66
CA ALA A 793 23.92 -42.59 -1.74
C ALA A 793 23.96 -41.85 -0.39
N ALA A 794 23.62 -42.53 0.70
CA ALA A 794 23.66 -42.00 2.06
C ALA A 794 25.05 -41.51 2.50
N LEU A 795 26.11 -42.25 2.16
CA LEU A 795 27.49 -41.88 2.50
C LEU A 795 27.95 -40.71 1.63
N LYS A 796 27.67 -40.77 0.31
CA LYS A 796 28.01 -39.72 -0.65
C LYS A 796 27.32 -38.40 -0.32
N GLU A 797 26.05 -38.43 0.08
CA GLU A 797 25.31 -37.25 0.55
C GLU A 797 25.94 -36.66 1.82
N SER A 798 26.36 -37.50 2.77
CA SER A 798 27.03 -37.06 3.99
C SER A 798 28.36 -36.36 3.72
N ILE A 799 29.17 -36.94 2.82
CA ILE A 799 30.43 -36.36 2.35
C ILE A 799 30.17 -35.03 1.64
N LEU A 800 29.21 -34.99 0.71
CA LEU A 800 28.81 -33.77 0.00
C LEU A 800 28.41 -32.66 0.98
N ARG A 801 27.62 -32.99 2.01
CA ARG A 801 27.23 -32.04 3.07
C ARG A 801 28.43 -31.43 3.78
N VAL A 802 29.42 -32.25 4.18
CA VAL A 802 30.65 -31.75 4.81
C VAL A 802 31.45 -30.88 3.83
N CYS A 803 31.63 -31.33 2.59
CA CYS A 803 32.37 -30.59 1.56
C CYS A 803 31.74 -29.21 1.29
N ILE A 804 30.41 -29.12 1.24
CA ILE A 804 29.72 -27.84 1.04
C ILE A 804 29.94 -26.90 2.22
N VAL A 805 29.85 -27.37 3.47
CA VAL A 805 30.11 -26.52 4.64
C VAL A 805 31.57 -26.02 4.65
N VAL A 806 32.53 -26.88 4.28
CA VAL A 806 33.94 -26.47 4.15
C VAL A 806 34.12 -25.42 3.05
N LEU A 807 33.48 -25.59 1.89
CA LEU A 807 33.52 -24.61 0.81
C LEU A 807 32.90 -23.27 1.22
N ILE A 808 31.79 -23.31 1.97
CA ILE A 808 31.14 -22.12 2.54
C ILE A 808 32.07 -21.43 3.54
N CYS A 809 32.79 -22.20 4.37
CA CYS A 809 33.77 -21.65 5.30
C CYS A 809 34.91 -20.93 4.57
N ILE A 810 35.50 -21.57 3.56
CA ILE A 810 36.59 -20.98 2.77
C ILE A 810 36.14 -19.67 2.10
N THR A 811 34.97 -19.68 1.45
CA THR A 811 34.44 -18.48 0.80
C THR A 811 34.10 -17.37 1.78
N ALA A 812 33.57 -17.69 2.97
CA ALA A 812 33.32 -16.73 4.04
C ALA A 812 34.62 -16.11 4.60
N ILE A 813 35.71 -16.88 4.70
CA ILE A 813 37.02 -16.38 5.14
C ILE A 813 37.65 -15.45 4.09
N ILE A 814 37.47 -15.75 2.80
CA ILE A 814 37.96 -14.93 1.69
C ILE A 814 37.21 -13.57 1.66
N ALA A 815 35.89 -13.60 1.86
CA ALA A 815 35.02 -12.44 1.72
C ALA A 815 34.17 -12.18 2.98
N PRO A 816 34.75 -11.65 4.07
CA PRO A 816 34.04 -11.48 5.34
C PRO A 816 33.16 -10.23 5.40
N ASN A 817 33.23 -9.31 4.42
CA ASN A 817 32.44 -8.09 4.45
C ASN A 817 31.00 -8.35 4.00
N LEU A 818 30.08 -8.13 4.93
CA LEU A 818 28.68 -8.52 4.79
C LEU A 818 27.93 -7.69 3.74
N GLY A 819 28.20 -6.39 3.61
CA GLY A 819 27.49 -5.50 2.68
C GLY A 819 27.71 -5.85 1.20
N PRO A 820 28.96 -5.82 0.70
CA PRO A 820 29.27 -6.23 -0.67
C PRO A 820 28.91 -7.69 -0.96
N LEU A 821 29.07 -8.60 0.00
CA LEU A 821 28.69 -10.01 -0.16
C LEU A 821 27.18 -10.19 -0.40
N LEU A 822 26.34 -9.52 0.40
CA LEU A 822 24.89 -9.50 0.19
C LEU A 822 24.53 -8.96 -1.19
N SER A 823 25.17 -7.86 -1.57
CA SER A 823 24.93 -7.21 -2.85
C SER A 823 25.31 -8.10 -4.04
N LEU A 824 26.45 -8.78 -3.96
CA LEU A 824 26.93 -9.72 -4.97
C LEU A 824 25.95 -10.87 -5.19
N VAL A 825 25.53 -11.53 -4.09
CA VAL A 825 24.61 -12.67 -4.17
C VAL A 825 23.27 -12.23 -4.75
N GLY A 826 22.69 -11.13 -4.23
CA GLY A 826 21.40 -10.62 -4.70
C GLY A 826 21.44 -10.14 -6.16
N ALA A 827 22.44 -9.35 -6.53
CA ALA A 827 22.58 -8.83 -7.88
C ALA A 827 22.82 -9.95 -8.90
N LEU A 828 23.62 -10.97 -8.58
CA LEU A 828 23.94 -12.03 -9.53
C LEU A 828 22.83 -13.06 -9.67
N THR A 829 22.25 -13.54 -8.57
CA THR A 829 21.30 -14.67 -8.63
C THR A 829 19.85 -14.24 -8.73
N ILE A 830 19.42 -13.29 -7.89
CA ILE A 830 18.00 -12.91 -7.81
C ILE A 830 17.57 -12.13 -9.06
N SER A 831 18.47 -11.35 -9.67
CA SER A 831 18.20 -10.70 -10.96
C SER A 831 17.90 -11.73 -12.07
N LEU A 832 18.64 -12.84 -12.11
CA LEU A 832 18.39 -13.94 -13.05
C LEU A 832 17.10 -14.67 -12.71
N LEU A 833 16.98 -15.16 -11.47
CA LEU A 833 15.91 -16.05 -11.05
C LEU A 833 14.54 -15.37 -10.98
N ASN A 834 14.49 -14.06 -10.69
CA ASN A 834 13.22 -13.38 -10.43
C ASN A 834 12.87 -12.30 -11.47
N LEU A 835 13.84 -11.79 -12.25
CA LEU A 835 13.58 -10.78 -13.29
C LEU A 835 13.81 -11.34 -14.70
N VAL A 836 15.02 -11.80 -15.00
CA VAL A 836 15.41 -12.17 -16.38
C VAL A 836 14.76 -13.48 -16.82
N PHE A 837 14.94 -14.58 -16.09
CA PHE A 837 14.44 -15.89 -16.51
C PHE A 837 12.90 -15.94 -16.60
N PRO A 838 12.13 -15.41 -15.63
CA PRO A 838 10.67 -15.39 -15.76
C PRO A 838 10.19 -14.64 -17.00
N ALA A 839 10.82 -13.51 -17.33
CA ALA A 839 10.48 -12.71 -18.51
C ALA A 839 10.85 -13.45 -19.82
N LEU A 840 11.99 -14.13 -19.87
CA LEU A 840 12.39 -14.95 -21.01
C LEU A 840 11.44 -16.13 -21.22
N ILE A 841 10.99 -16.76 -20.12
CA ILE A 841 10.02 -17.85 -20.15
C ILE A 841 8.69 -17.36 -20.73
N GLU A 842 8.17 -16.22 -20.25
CA GLU A 842 6.92 -15.64 -20.76
C GLU A 842 7.03 -15.28 -22.24
N ILE A 843 8.13 -14.63 -22.66
CA ILE A 843 8.39 -14.31 -24.08
C ILE A 843 8.32 -15.56 -24.96
N CYS A 844 8.94 -16.66 -24.53
CA CYS A 844 9.00 -17.87 -25.33
C CYS A 844 7.65 -18.64 -25.34
N LEU A 845 6.88 -18.59 -24.25
CA LEU A 845 5.55 -19.22 -24.18
C LEU A 845 4.52 -18.57 -25.12
N TYR A 846 4.64 -17.27 -25.35
CA TYR A 846 3.79 -16.50 -26.27
C TYR A 846 4.32 -16.42 -27.71
N TYR A 847 5.48 -17.01 -27.99
CA TYR A 847 6.09 -17.00 -29.32
C TYR A 847 5.33 -17.82 -30.40
N PRO A 848 4.76 -19.00 -30.11
CA PRO A 848 4.04 -19.77 -31.12
C PRO A 848 2.83 -19.00 -31.70
N PRO A 849 2.51 -19.17 -32.99
CA PRO A 849 1.50 -18.37 -33.70
C PRO A 849 0.08 -18.52 -33.15
N GLU A 850 -0.18 -19.57 -32.37
CA GLU A 850 -1.45 -19.80 -31.70
C GLU A 850 -1.70 -18.84 -30.53
N TYR A 851 -0.65 -18.18 -30.04
CA TYR A 851 -0.68 -17.28 -28.90
C TYR A 851 -0.23 -15.89 -29.33
N ASN A 852 -0.79 -14.86 -28.69
CA ASN A 852 -0.48 -13.47 -29.00
C ASN A 852 -0.04 -12.74 -27.73
N TYR A 853 0.95 -11.85 -27.88
CA TYR A 853 1.47 -10.96 -26.83
C TYR A 853 0.48 -9.87 -26.36
N GLY A 854 -0.82 -10.05 -26.62
CA GLY A 854 -1.88 -9.07 -26.35
C GLY A 854 -1.91 -7.89 -27.33
N LYS A 855 -2.89 -6.98 -27.13
CA LYS A 855 -3.01 -5.74 -27.90
C LYS A 855 -1.73 -4.89 -27.71
N LEU A 856 -1.22 -4.31 -28.79
CA LEU A 856 0.05 -3.55 -28.83
C LEU A 856 1.29 -4.33 -28.38
N ARG A 857 1.24 -5.66 -28.29
CA ARG A 857 2.34 -6.50 -27.78
C ARG A 857 2.85 -6.05 -26.39
N TRP A 858 1.95 -5.54 -25.53
CA TRP A 858 2.32 -5.02 -24.21
C TRP A 858 3.07 -6.04 -23.34
N VAL A 859 2.72 -7.34 -23.44
CA VAL A 859 3.42 -8.41 -22.71
C VAL A 859 4.91 -8.43 -23.11
N LEU A 860 5.20 -8.36 -24.41
CA LEU A 860 6.58 -8.32 -24.93
C LEU A 860 7.33 -7.08 -24.45
N VAL A 861 6.69 -5.90 -24.46
CA VAL A 861 7.33 -4.64 -24.02
C VAL A 861 7.68 -4.71 -22.53
N LYS A 862 6.74 -5.21 -21.71
CA LYS A 862 6.96 -5.47 -20.29
C LYS A 862 8.15 -6.42 -20.09
N ASP A 863 8.16 -7.56 -20.78
CA ASP A 863 9.20 -8.58 -20.57
C ASP A 863 10.59 -8.08 -20.97
N ILE A 864 10.68 -7.34 -22.08
CA ILE A 864 11.92 -6.69 -22.49
C ILE A 864 12.40 -5.71 -21.40
N PHE A 865 11.51 -4.93 -20.80
CA PHE A 865 11.87 -4.05 -19.69
C PHE A 865 12.43 -4.82 -18.48
N TYR A 866 11.81 -5.96 -18.09
CA TYR A 866 12.33 -6.81 -17.02
C TYR A 866 13.71 -7.40 -17.33
N VAL A 867 13.93 -7.85 -18.57
CA VAL A 867 15.23 -8.37 -19.01
C VAL A 867 16.30 -7.29 -18.97
N VAL A 868 16.02 -6.08 -19.48
CA VAL A 868 16.98 -4.98 -19.49
C VAL A 868 17.35 -4.54 -18.08
N ILE A 869 16.37 -4.29 -17.21
CA ILE A 869 16.64 -3.90 -15.82
C ILE A 869 17.35 -5.01 -15.06
N GLY A 870 16.94 -6.27 -15.24
CA GLY A 870 17.58 -7.42 -14.62
C GLY A 870 19.06 -7.55 -15.00
N ILE A 871 19.39 -7.40 -16.28
CA ILE A 871 20.79 -7.43 -16.76
C ILE A 871 21.59 -6.23 -16.24
N LEU A 872 21.01 -5.03 -16.20
CA LEU A 872 21.68 -3.84 -15.66
C LEU A 872 22.03 -4.03 -14.18
N ILE A 873 21.09 -4.51 -13.36
CA ILE A 873 21.32 -4.80 -11.94
C ILE A 873 22.37 -5.89 -11.79
N LEU A 874 22.29 -6.95 -12.60
CA LEU A 874 23.28 -8.04 -12.58
C LEU A 874 24.69 -7.52 -12.85
N VAL A 875 24.89 -6.80 -13.94
CA VAL A 875 26.24 -6.36 -14.36
C VAL A 875 26.77 -5.31 -13.41
N GLN A 876 26.00 -4.25 -13.14
CA GLN A 876 26.47 -3.16 -12.29
C GLN A 876 26.61 -3.62 -10.83
N GLY A 877 25.62 -4.32 -10.27
CA GLY A 877 25.68 -4.80 -8.89
C GLY A 877 26.84 -5.77 -8.66
N THR A 878 27.09 -6.70 -9.59
CA THR A 878 28.22 -7.63 -9.50
C THR A 878 29.56 -6.91 -9.59
N VAL A 879 29.74 -6.02 -10.58
CA VAL A 879 31.01 -5.29 -10.78
C VAL A 879 31.35 -4.43 -9.57
N PHE A 880 30.38 -3.65 -9.05
CA PHE A 880 30.61 -2.79 -7.91
C PHE A 880 30.84 -3.58 -6.62
N SER A 881 30.11 -4.68 -6.40
CA SER A 881 30.35 -5.56 -5.25
C SER A 881 31.75 -6.15 -5.26
N ILE A 882 32.22 -6.63 -6.41
CA ILE A 882 33.58 -7.17 -6.56
C ILE A 882 34.63 -6.08 -6.36
N LYS A 883 34.41 -4.86 -6.90
CA LYS A 883 35.33 -3.74 -6.69
C LYS A 883 35.45 -3.36 -5.21
N ASP A 884 34.32 -3.25 -4.49
CA ASP A 884 34.33 -2.94 -3.05
C ASP A 884 35.07 -4.06 -2.28
N MET A 885 34.82 -5.34 -2.61
CA MET A 885 35.54 -6.46 -2.01
C MET A 885 37.05 -6.46 -2.30
N ILE A 886 37.48 -6.12 -3.52
CA ILE A 886 38.90 -6.04 -3.88
C ILE A 886 39.58 -4.86 -3.19
N SER A 887 38.92 -3.71 -3.09
CA SER A 887 39.47 -2.53 -2.41
C SER A 887 39.82 -2.82 -0.95
N GLU A 888 39.06 -3.71 -0.32
CA GLU A 888 39.30 -4.16 1.05
C GLU A 888 40.49 -5.12 1.17
N TRP A 889 40.79 -5.92 0.14
CA TRP A 889 41.99 -6.75 0.09
C TRP A 889 43.26 -5.96 -0.27
N GLY A 890 43.10 -4.86 -1.01
CA GLY A 890 44.18 -4.08 -1.60
C GLY A 890 44.99 -3.25 -0.60
N GLY A 891 44.44 -2.94 0.59
CA GLY A 891 45.14 -2.18 1.64
C GLY A 891 45.80 -0.91 1.10
N ASP A 892 45.04 0.12 0.75
CA ASP A 892 45.63 1.39 0.29
C ASP A 892 46.25 2.17 1.45
N ASP A 893 47.52 1.85 1.73
CA ASP A 893 48.56 2.81 2.12
C ASP A 893 48.87 3.74 0.93
N THR A 894 47.98 4.66 0.57
CA THR A 894 48.38 5.90 -0.14
C THR A 894 47.47 7.08 0.22
N THR A 895 48.06 8.03 0.94
CA THR A 895 47.56 9.36 1.28
C THR A 895 47.19 10.19 0.06
N THR A 896 46.04 10.90 0.10
CA THR A 896 45.95 12.39 0.07
C THR A 896 44.49 12.84 0.02
N GLU A 897 43.93 13.15 1.18
CA GLU A 897 43.07 14.33 1.45
C GLU A 897 42.91 14.39 2.99
N GLY A 898 43.72 15.23 3.65
CA GLY A 898 43.65 15.48 5.09
C GLY A 898 42.77 16.71 5.42
N PRO A 899 42.81 17.21 6.66
CA PRO A 899 42.06 16.69 7.81
C PRO A 899 41.21 17.78 8.49
N GLU A 900 40.04 17.45 9.03
CA GLU A 900 39.24 18.22 10.03
C GLU A 900 37.90 17.45 10.15
N THR A 901 37.51 16.74 11.22
CA THR A 901 37.52 17.05 12.65
C THR A 901 37.49 15.75 13.47
N THR A 902 38.66 15.18 13.78
CA THR A 902 38.83 14.10 14.80
C THR A 902 39.98 14.45 15.74
N ALA A 903 40.05 15.72 16.13
CA ALA A 903 40.94 16.21 17.18
C ALA A 903 40.11 16.99 18.21
N GLU A 904 39.16 16.31 18.87
CA GLU A 904 38.57 16.82 20.13
C GLU A 904 37.93 15.74 21.02
N ALA A 905 37.83 14.48 20.58
CA ALA A 905 37.33 13.37 21.43
C ALA A 905 38.44 12.56 22.14
N THR A 906 39.71 12.74 21.78
CA THR A 906 40.86 12.00 22.34
C THR A 906 41.60 12.72 23.46
N THR A 907 41.28 13.98 23.75
CA THR A 907 41.84 14.75 24.89
C THR A 907 40.95 14.75 26.14
N ALA A 908 39.70 14.30 26.07
CA ALA A 908 38.80 14.23 27.24
C ALA A 908 38.90 12.91 28.04
N ASN A 909 39.35 11.81 27.41
CA ASN A 909 39.47 10.51 28.08
C ASN A 909 40.89 10.20 28.61
N MET A 910 41.89 11.00 28.25
CA MET A 910 43.25 10.90 28.82
C MET A 910 43.42 11.68 30.13
N SER A 911 42.55 12.65 30.46
CA SER A 911 42.56 13.37 31.74
C SER A 911 41.77 12.67 32.85
N ALA A 912 40.85 11.77 32.50
CA ALA A 912 40.09 10.97 33.47
C ALA A 912 40.88 9.73 33.96
N LEU A 913 41.79 9.19 33.13
CA LEU A 913 42.59 8.01 33.49
C LEU A 913 43.83 8.34 34.35
N THR A 914 44.40 9.54 34.25
CA THR A 914 45.52 9.98 35.11
C THR A 914 45.13 10.30 36.55
N THR A 915 43.84 10.54 36.83
CA THR A 915 43.35 10.88 38.18
C THR A 915 42.93 9.64 38.98
N ALA A 916 42.84 8.47 38.34
CA ALA A 916 42.48 7.19 38.97
C ALA A 916 43.67 6.25 39.24
N LEU A 917 44.88 6.59 38.78
CA LEU A 917 46.09 5.75 38.87
C LEU A 917 47.06 6.11 40.02
N THR A 918 46.71 7.04 40.92
CA THR A 918 47.57 7.44 42.06
C THR A 918 47.23 6.77 43.41
N ALA A 919 46.45 5.69 43.43
CA ALA A 919 46.16 5.00 44.70
C ALA A 919 46.06 3.47 44.57
N ALA A 920 47.21 2.79 44.55
CA ALA A 920 47.33 1.44 45.09
C ALA A 920 48.81 1.15 45.51
N PRO A 921 49.06 0.61 46.72
CA PRO A 921 50.36 0.04 47.10
C PRO A 921 50.50 -1.42 46.62
N PRO A 922 51.72 -2.00 46.67
CA PRO A 922 52.14 -3.10 45.82
C PRO A 922 51.90 -4.49 46.45
N ASP A 923 51.78 -5.53 45.62
CA ASP A 923 52.61 -6.75 45.70
C ASP A 923 52.28 -7.72 44.53
N ALA A 924 53.35 -8.21 43.90
CA ALA A 924 53.42 -9.16 42.79
C ALA A 924 53.16 -10.63 43.26
N PRO A 925 53.36 -11.72 42.48
CA PRO A 925 53.69 -11.90 41.04
C PRO A 925 52.66 -12.81 40.30
N GLY A 926 52.44 -12.77 38.99
CA GLY A 926 53.38 -13.04 37.90
C GLY A 926 53.38 -14.53 37.54
N PHE A 927 52.74 -14.95 36.45
CA PHE A 927 53.15 -16.15 35.71
C PHE A 927 52.81 -16.07 34.22
N ARG A 928 53.83 -16.41 33.43
CA ARG A 928 53.96 -16.39 31.97
C ARG A 928 53.48 -17.70 31.34
N PHE A 929 52.89 -17.55 30.15
CA PHE A 929 52.86 -18.42 28.96
C PHE A 929 52.73 -19.94 29.09
N LEU A 930 51.68 -20.48 28.44
CA LEU A 930 51.82 -21.32 27.24
C LEU A 930 50.53 -21.31 26.43
#